data_AF-A0A949U808-F1
#
_entry.id   AF-A0A949U808-F1
#
_cell.length_a   1.000
_cell.length_b   1.000
_cell.length_c   1.000
_cell.angle_alpha   90.00
_cell.angle_beta   90.00
_cell.angle_gamma   90.00
#
_symmetry.space_group_name_H-M   'P 1'
#
loop_
_entity.id
_entity.type
_entity.pdbx_description
1 polymer ?
#
loop_
_entity_poly.entity_id
_entity_poly.type
_entity_poly.pdbx_seq_one_letter_code
_entity_poly.pdbx_strand_id
1 'polypeptide(L)'
;MNVNIRIQRLLTSAIVAAFLLGFAAAAEDQPNIPPRRDYASVAAAIEPMIRFEMETKQLPAFSIALVEGNDVVWAQGFGYQDPENKIPATAHTVYRVGSVSKLFTDIAIMQMVESGKINLDAPVSQYISDFHPKNPFDKPITLRELMSHRSGLLREPPVGNYFDPTEPSLEATVGSMNSTELVYPPGTHTKYSNAGIAVVGYALQQMNHEAFPDYLKRAVLVPMGMSESAFSPEPALIRNLAKAYMWSYDGLKFPAPTFELGLAPAGCMYSTVTDLAQFLMVLFNGGQAAKAQVLKRETLEQMWVPQFSGPAAKKGYGLGFAISELDGHRVVGHGGAIYGFATEVVGMPDEKLGVVTVTTMDASNAVVNAVARQALEAMLAKRAGKALPTFEATQPVPIELARKLAGRYGDGKDTIDLNEQEGTVGMLPANGGFETQLRSLGNALVPDGRLDVDPGTKVVPSDDGLRVGETRLNRIRSAQPVPASAFDGLIGEYGWDHDILYVLEKDGKLNVLIEWFEYDPLEQQSTDLFKFPAHGLYDGETAKFTRDGSGRATQVAIGAVIFKRRQEIGTGLQVHPVESIAELRERALAAKPPEENKSYRAADLVDLTTVVPNVKLDIRYATANNFLGAPVYERGKAFLQRPAAEALARAAQQLQTLGYGFLVHDAYRPWYVTKIFWDATPADKKIFVADPNEGSRHNRGCAVDLTLYDLKTGTELAMTGGYDEMSERSYASYPGGTSLQRFDRALLRRVLEEEGFAVYQYEWWHFDYRDWQQYPILNLTFEQLSDSRSQSKFNRPDSVSDTDPSLLAAGTQQRKVSWSSYDY
;
A
#
# COMPACT_ATOMS: atom_id res chain seq x y z
N MET A 1 -20.97 84.75 25.32
CA MET A 1 -20.11 83.76 25.99
C MET A 1 -20.91 82.48 26.17
N ASN A 2 -20.79 81.51 25.25
CA ASN A 2 -21.26 80.12 25.45
C ASN A 2 -20.85 79.24 24.27
N VAL A 3 -19.54 79.13 24.04
CA VAL A 3 -18.93 78.14 23.14
C VAL A 3 -17.65 77.66 23.81
N ASN A 4 -17.76 76.85 24.86
CA ASN A 4 -16.58 76.13 25.39
C ASN A 4 -16.87 74.86 26.22
N ILE A 5 -18.13 74.36 26.24
CA ILE A 5 -18.47 73.14 27.01
C ILE A 5 -18.80 71.94 26.10
N ARG A 6 -18.85 72.11 24.77
CA ARG A 6 -19.13 70.99 23.83
C ARG A 6 -17.92 70.26 23.27
N ILE A 7 -16.70 70.78 23.41
CA ILE A 7 -15.49 70.15 22.81
C ILE A 7 -14.81 69.18 23.78
N GLN A 8 -14.94 69.37 25.10
CA GLN A 8 -14.29 68.48 26.09
C GLN A 8 -15.01 67.15 26.35
N ARG A 9 -16.29 67.00 25.96
CA ARG A 9 -17.02 65.72 26.08
C ARG A 9 -16.93 64.82 24.83
N LEU A 10 -16.46 65.33 23.69
CA LEU A 10 -16.25 64.54 22.48
C LEU A 10 -14.86 63.88 22.44
N LEU A 11 -13.87 64.47 23.11
CA LEU A 11 -12.51 63.93 23.16
C LEU A 11 -12.31 62.79 24.17
N THR A 12 -13.12 62.72 25.23
CA THR A 12 -13.07 61.59 26.20
C THR A 12 -13.78 60.34 25.69
N SER A 13 -14.84 60.48 24.87
CA SER A 13 -15.54 59.33 24.27
C SER A 13 -14.78 58.72 23.08
N ALA A 14 -13.99 59.51 22.36
CA ALA A 14 -13.16 59.01 21.25
C ALA A 14 -11.93 58.21 21.72
N ILE A 15 -11.35 58.55 22.88
CA ILE A 15 -10.19 57.84 23.44
C ILE A 15 -10.61 56.53 24.14
N VAL A 16 -11.82 56.46 24.72
CA VAL A 16 -12.36 55.19 25.25
C VAL A 16 -12.83 54.27 24.12
N ALA A 17 -13.35 54.81 23.01
CA ALA A 17 -13.65 54.01 21.82
C ALA A 17 -12.38 53.49 21.11
N ALA A 18 -11.30 54.28 21.07
CA ALA A 18 -10.01 53.85 20.49
C ALA A 18 -9.26 52.82 21.35
N PHE A 19 -9.49 52.78 22.67
CA PHE A 19 -8.97 51.71 23.54
C PHE A 19 -9.86 50.45 23.57
N LEU A 20 -11.12 50.55 23.16
CA LEU A 20 -12.03 49.40 23.02
C LEU A 20 -12.12 48.82 21.60
N LEU A 21 -11.58 49.53 20.60
CA LEU A 21 -11.44 49.05 19.21
C LEU A 21 -10.12 48.28 18.95
N GLY A 22 -9.28 48.11 19.97
CA GLY A 22 -8.00 47.36 19.89
C GLY A 22 -8.07 45.89 20.35
N PHE A 23 -9.24 45.38 20.75
CA PHE A 23 -9.42 44.01 21.27
C PHE A 23 -10.52 43.21 20.56
N ALA A 24 -10.82 43.56 19.32
CA ALA A 24 -11.50 42.67 18.38
C ALA A 24 -10.62 42.52 17.14
N ALA A 25 -9.38 42.06 17.34
CA ALA A 25 -8.82 41.18 16.34
C ALA A 25 -9.80 40.01 16.29
N ALA A 26 -10.54 39.89 15.18
CA ALA A 26 -11.13 38.62 14.83
C ALA A 26 -10.01 37.60 15.05
N ALA A 27 -10.25 36.60 15.91
CA ALA A 27 -9.35 35.46 15.98
C ALA A 27 -9.33 34.92 14.54
N GLU A 28 -8.29 35.24 13.78
CA GLU A 28 -7.97 34.50 12.58
C GLU A 28 -7.86 33.06 13.08
N ASP A 29 -8.71 32.16 12.57
CA ASP A 29 -8.58 30.73 12.80
C ASP A 29 -7.16 30.36 12.40
N GLN A 30 -6.27 30.26 13.40
CA GLN A 30 -4.88 29.97 13.11
C GLN A 30 -4.84 28.55 12.58
N PRO A 31 -4.37 28.33 11.34
CA PRO A 31 -4.42 27.00 10.73
C PRO A 31 -3.61 25.98 11.53
N ASN A 32 -2.59 26.43 12.27
CA ASN A 32 -1.75 25.61 13.12
C ASN A 32 -1.53 26.29 14.48
N ILE A 33 -1.24 25.52 15.51
CA ILE A 33 -0.86 26.01 16.84
C ILE A 33 0.68 25.96 16.92
N PRO A 34 1.37 27.13 16.91
CA PRO A 34 2.83 27.15 16.95
C PRO A 34 3.34 26.53 18.26
N PRO A 35 4.56 25.93 18.25
CA PRO A 35 5.09 25.31 19.45
C PRO A 35 5.23 26.35 20.57
N ARG A 36 4.73 26.01 21.77
CA ARG A 36 4.98 26.78 22.99
C ARG A 36 6.50 26.95 23.15
N ARG A 37 6.94 28.09 23.66
CA ARG A 37 8.38 28.47 23.66
C ARG A 37 9.32 27.39 24.19
N ASP A 38 8.92 26.65 25.21
CA ASP A 38 9.69 25.57 25.84
C ASP A 38 9.55 24.20 25.13
N TYR A 39 8.69 24.09 24.13
CA TYR A 39 8.50 22.94 23.24
C TYR A 39 9.04 23.16 21.83
N ALA A 40 9.58 24.35 21.52
CA ALA A 40 10.16 24.64 20.20
C ALA A 40 11.28 23.67 19.80
N SER A 41 12.11 23.23 20.75
CA SER A 41 13.16 22.23 20.50
C SER A 41 12.61 20.82 20.25
N VAL A 42 11.49 20.46 20.89
CA VAL A 42 10.80 19.18 20.66
C VAL A 42 10.21 19.15 19.26
N ALA A 43 9.48 20.20 18.86
CA ALA A 43 8.95 20.31 17.50
C ALA A 43 10.06 20.25 16.43
N ALA A 44 11.17 20.98 16.65
CA ALA A 44 12.32 20.98 15.75
C ALA A 44 13.04 19.61 15.65
N ALA A 45 12.95 18.78 16.69
CA ALA A 45 13.52 17.43 16.68
C ALA A 45 12.65 16.41 15.92
N ILE A 46 11.33 16.59 15.93
CA ILE A 46 10.37 15.67 15.32
C ILE A 46 10.07 16.01 13.85
N GLU A 47 10.05 17.28 13.48
CA GLU A 47 9.74 17.72 12.12
C GLU A 47 10.59 17.05 11.02
N PRO A 48 11.92 16.86 11.17
CA PRO A 48 12.73 16.16 10.18
C PRO A 48 12.28 14.71 9.94
N MET A 49 11.89 13.99 11.00
CA MET A 49 11.32 12.65 10.89
C MET A 49 10.03 12.70 10.08
N ILE A 50 9.08 13.56 10.44
CA ILE A 50 7.80 13.68 9.71
C ILE A 50 8.03 13.91 8.22
N ARG A 51 8.93 14.85 7.87
CA ARG A 51 9.24 15.15 6.46
C ARG A 51 9.87 13.97 5.74
N PHE A 52 10.80 13.28 6.38
CA PHE A 52 11.42 12.08 5.83
C PHE A 52 10.40 10.96 5.59
N GLU A 53 9.53 10.70 6.57
CA GLU A 53 8.46 9.71 6.49
C GLU A 53 7.51 10.03 5.33
N MET A 54 7.09 11.30 5.21
CA MET A 54 6.24 11.76 4.13
C MET A 54 6.87 11.58 2.76
N GLU A 55 8.14 11.95 2.61
CA GLU A 55 8.87 11.83 1.34
C GLU A 55 9.06 10.37 0.95
N THR A 56 9.57 9.54 1.87
CA THR A 56 9.94 8.15 1.58
C THR A 56 8.74 7.22 1.43
N LYS A 57 7.66 7.44 2.18
CA LYS A 57 6.40 6.67 2.07
C LYS A 57 5.35 7.33 1.17
N GLN A 58 5.65 8.49 0.57
CA GLN A 58 4.78 9.24 -0.33
C GLN A 58 3.44 9.62 0.31
N LEU A 59 3.49 10.07 1.57
CA LEU A 59 2.32 10.45 2.35
C LEU A 59 1.85 11.86 1.92
N PRO A 60 0.61 12.02 1.42
CA PRO A 60 0.13 13.32 0.94
C PRO A 60 -0.02 14.36 2.05
N ALA A 61 -0.55 13.95 3.21
CA ALA A 61 -0.73 14.77 4.39
C ALA A 61 -0.27 14.04 5.66
N PHE A 62 0.23 14.80 6.62
CA PHE A 62 0.49 14.35 7.98
C PHE A 62 0.12 15.46 8.97
N SER A 63 -0.65 15.18 10.01
CA SER A 63 -0.93 16.14 11.08
C SER A 63 -0.52 15.56 12.44
N ILE A 64 -0.03 16.43 13.32
CA ILE A 64 0.38 16.08 14.69
C ILE A 64 -0.20 17.08 15.70
N ALA A 65 -0.51 16.62 16.91
CA ALA A 65 -0.73 17.47 18.07
C ALA A 65 -0.03 16.89 19.31
N LEU A 66 0.61 17.75 20.10
CA LEU A 66 1.23 17.42 21.38
C LEU A 66 0.47 18.09 22.51
N VAL A 67 0.20 17.33 23.58
CA VAL A 67 -0.57 17.77 24.75
C VAL A 67 0.28 17.64 26.01
N GLU A 68 0.33 18.70 26.81
CA GLU A 68 0.86 18.66 28.17
C GLU A 68 -0.17 19.21 29.16
N GLY A 69 -0.67 18.37 30.06
CA GLY A 69 -1.69 18.75 31.02
C GLY A 69 -2.99 19.14 30.32
N ASN A 70 -3.33 20.43 30.39
CA ASN A 70 -4.54 21.02 29.79
C ASN A 70 -4.22 21.95 28.61
N ASP A 71 -3.00 21.88 28.07
CA ASP A 71 -2.56 22.71 26.96
C ASP A 71 -2.19 21.86 25.75
N VAL A 72 -2.63 22.30 24.56
CA VAL A 72 -2.02 21.88 23.29
C VAL A 72 -0.73 22.68 23.11
N VAL A 73 0.42 22.03 23.26
CA VAL A 73 1.73 22.72 23.24
C VAL A 73 2.31 22.85 21.83
N TRP A 74 1.80 22.09 20.86
CA TRP A 74 2.09 22.21 19.43
C TRP A 74 1.04 21.45 18.64
N ALA A 75 0.53 22.01 17.53
CA ALA A 75 -0.28 21.27 16.58
C ALA A 75 -0.06 21.78 15.16
N GLN A 76 0.17 20.89 14.20
CA GLN A 76 0.57 21.28 12.87
C GLN A 76 0.20 20.23 11.81
N GLY A 77 -0.23 20.70 10.65
CA GLY A 77 -0.32 19.90 9.42
C GLY A 77 0.89 20.09 8.51
N PHE A 78 1.24 19.03 7.77
CA PHE A 78 2.32 18.95 6.80
C PHE A 78 1.78 18.38 5.49
N GLY A 79 2.28 18.86 4.36
CA GLY A 79 1.82 18.44 3.03
C GLY A 79 0.49 19.08 2.65
N TYR A 80 -0.36 18.31 1.97
CA TYR A 80 -1.58 18.82 1.36
C TYR A 80 -2.79 17.97 1.74
N GLN A 81 -3.79 18.61 2.34
CA GLN A 81 -5.14 18.07 2.50
C GLN A 81 -5.72 17.69 1.14
N ASP A 82 -5.48 18.51 0.11
CA ASP A 82 -5.84 18.22 -1.28
C ASP A 82 -4.60 18.45 -2.16
N PRO A 83 -3.89 17.38 -2.55
CA PRO A 83 -2.69 17.49 -3.38
C PRO A 83 -2.94 18.09 -4.76
N GLU A 84 -4.10 17.83 -5.37
CA GLU A 84 -4.45 18.31 -6.71
C GLU A 84 -4.68 19.82 -6.71
N ASN A 85 -5.43 20.31 -5.71
CA ASN A 85 -5.73 21.73 -5.55
C ASN A 85 -4.68 22.49 -4.72
N LYS A 86 -3.63 21.78 -4.25
CA LYS A 86 -2.56 22.32 -3.39
C LYS A 86 -3.09 23.00 -2.12
N ILE A 87 -4.16 22.45 -1.54
CA ILE A 87 -4.70 22.93 -0.26
C ILE A 87 -3.81 22.35 0.85
N PRO A 88 -3.10 23.18 1.63
CA PRO A 88 -2.20 22.70 2.66
C PRO A 88 -2.95 21.95 3.76
N ALA A 89 -2.34 20.90 4.30
CA ALA A 89 -2.83 20.29 5.52
C ALA A 89 -2.57 21.22 6.71
N THR A 90 -3.48 21.20 7.69
CA THR A 90 -3.45 22.07 8.87
C THR A 90 -3.75 21.28 10.14
N ALA A 91 -3.68 21.90 11.31
CA ALA A 91 -4.12 21.28 12.56
C ALA A 91 -5.64 21.02 12.61
N HIS A 92 -6.41 21.73 11.77
CA HIS A 92 -7.87 21.64 11.63
C HIS A 92 -8.31 20.85 10.39
N THR A 93 -7.38 20.22 9.66
CA THR A 93 -7.76 19.30 8.59
C THR A 93 -8.49 18.10 9.19
N VAL A 94 -9.61 17.73 8.57
CA VAL A 94 -10.45 16.61 9.00
C VAL A 94 -9.95 15.33 8.36
N TYR A 95 -9.95 14.26 9.15
CA TYR A 95 -9.56 12.91 8.74
C TYR A 95 -10.62 11.90 9.20
N ARG A 96 -10.71 10.75 8.51
CA ARG A 96 -11.39 9.57 9.08
C ARG A 96 -10.41 8.89 10.01
N VAL A 97 -10.75 8.76 11.30
CA VAL A 97 -9.78 8.34 12.33
C VAL A 97 -9.84 6.84 12.65
N GLY A 98 -10.63 6.07 11.90
CA GLY A 98 -10.71 4.62 11.99
C GLY A 98 -11.01 4.16 13.41
N SER A 99 -10.28 3.13 13.87
CA SER A 99 -10.54 2.46 15.15
C SER A 99 -10.41 3.33 16.41
N VAL A 100 -9.92 4.56 16.33
CA VAL A 100 -10.04 5.55 17.42
C VAL A 100 -11.51 5.78 17.82
N SER A 101 -12.45 5.60 16.87
CA SER A 101 -13.91 5.61 17.11
C SER A 101 -14.35 4.78 18.31
N LYS A 102 -13.71 3.62 18.55
CA LYS A 102 -14.09 2.66 19.59
C LYS A 102 -14.03 3.28 20.98
N LEU A 103 -13.04 4.15 21.22
CA LEU A 103 -12.84 4.82 22.50
C LEU A 103 -14.08 5.62 22.91
N PHE A 104 -14.71 6.32 21.97
CA PHE A 104 -15.88 7.15 22.23
C PHE A 104 -17.14 6.30 22.45
N THR A 105 -17.31 5.23 21.65
CA THR A 105 -18.37 4.23 21.85
C THR A 105 -18.29 3.63 23.26
N ASP A 106 -17.10 3.24 23.68
CA ASP A 106 -16.89 2.57 24.96
C ASP A 106 -17.05 3.55 26.14
N ILE A 107 -16.63 4.80 25.98
CA ILE A 107 -16.89 5.87 26.95
C ILE A 107 -18.39 6.08 27.16
N ALA A 108 -19.20 6.08 26.09
CA ALA A 108 -20.64 6.21 26.19
C ALA A 108 -21.28 5.06 26.98
N ILE A 109 -20.82 3.82 26.79
CA ILE A 109 -21.25 2.68 27.61
C ILE A 109 -20.83 2.86 29.07
N MET A 110 -19.60 3.31 29.32
CA MET A 110 -19.12 3.53 30.68
C MET A 110 -19.88 4.66 31.41
N GLN A 111 -20.41 5.66 30.71
CA GLN A 111 -21.33 6.66 31.30
C GLN A 111 -22.62 5.99 31.81
N MET A 112 -23.13 4.99 31.08
CA MET A 112 -24.32 4.23 31.46
C MET A 112 -24.02 3.26 32.61
N VAL A 113 -22.81 2.69 32.67
CA VAL A 113 -22.34 1.89 33.80
C VAL A 113 -22.23 2.73 35.06
N GLU A 114 -21.60 3.90 34.97
CA GLU A 114 -21.42 4.81 36.10
C GLU A 114 -22.77 5.30 36.68
N SER A 115 -23.77 5.50 35.81
CA SER A 115 -25.13 5.86 36.22
C SER A 115 -25.99 4.68 36.70
N GLY A 116 -25.45 3.46 36.72
CA GLY A 116 -26.12 2.24 37.17
C GLY A 116 -27.17 1.70 36.18
N LYS A 117 -27.19 2.19 34.94
CA LYS A 117 -28.14 1.76 33.89
C LYS A 117 -27.70 0.51 33.15
N ILE A 118 -26.39 0.23 33.11
CA ILE A 118 -25.80 -0.95 32.49
C ILE A 118 -24.94 -1.70 33.51
N ASN A 119 -25.05 -3.03 33.52
CA ASN A 119 -24.06 -3.92 34.10
C ASN A 119 -23.18 -4.52 32.98
N LEU A 120 -21.86 -4.26 33.03
CA LEU A 120 -20.90 -4.76 32.06
C LEU A 120 -20.83 -6.28 31.96
N ASP A 121 -21.11 -6.96 33.07
CA ASP A 121 -20.97 -8.41 33.24
C ASP A 121 -22.30 -9.16 33.02
N ALA A 122 -23.38 -8.43 32.70
CA ALA A 122 -24.63 -9.04 32.29
C ALA A 122 -24.53 -9.55 30.83
N PRO A 123 -25.24 -10.64 30.49
CA PRO A 123 -25.36 -11.08 29.10
C PRO A 123 -25.85 -9.94 28.20
N VAL A 124 -25.17 -9.72 27.07
CA VAL A 124 -25.49 -8.62 26.15
C VAL A 124 -26.90 -8.72 25.57
N SER A 125 -27.46 -9.94 25.52
CA SER A 125 -28.84 -10.21 25.10
C SER A 125 -29.89 -9.55 26.00
N GLN A 126 -29.52 -9.08 27.20
CA GLN A 126 -30.41 -8.27 28.04
C GLN A 126 -30.64 -6.86 27.47
N TYR A 127 -29.70 -6.35 26.68
CA TYR A 127 -29.77 -5.02 26.06
C TYR A 127 -30.16 -5.09 24.59
N ILE A 128 -29.91 -6.24 23.94
CA ILE A 128 -30.28 -6.51 22.55
C ILE A 128 -30.94 -7.89 22.49
N SER A 129 -32.27 -7.96 22.62
CA SER A 129 -33.01 -9.23 22.68
C SER A 129 -32.79 -10.12 21.46
N ASP A 130 -32.59 -9.50 20.30
CA ASP A 130 -32.54 -10.18 19.01
C ASP A 130 -31.10 -10.50 18.59
N PHE A 131 -30.12 -10.35 19.48
CA PHE A 131 -28.73 -10.75 19.23
C PHE A 131 -28.44 -12.14 19.82
N HIS A 132 -28.26 -13.12 18.95
CA HIS A 132 -28.11 -14.54 19.29
C HIS A 132 -27.24 -15.29 18.26
N PRO A 133 -25.95 -14.91 18.08
CA PRO A 133 -25.03 -15.73 17.30
C PRO A 133 -24.91 -17.13 17.92
N LYS A 134 -24.57 -18.13 17.11
CA LYS A 134 -24.36 -19.49 17.61
C LYS A 134 -23.16 -19.51 18.56
N ASN A 135 -23.42 -19.88 19.81
CA ASN A 135 -22.41 -19.94 20.85
C ASN A 135 -22.27 -21.39 21.35
N PRO A 136 -21.21 -22.11 20.92
CA PRO A 136 -20.99 -23.49 21.34
C PRO A 136 -20.36 -23.61 22.74
N PHE A 137 -20.15 -22.51 23.48
CA PHE A 137 -19.26 -22.46 24.65
C PHE A 137 -19.93 -22.31 26.02
N ASP A 138 -21.25 -22.46 26.15
CA ASP A 138 -22.01 -22.37 27.43
C ASP A 138 -21.70 -21.14 28.31
N LYS A 139 -21.07 -20.10 27.73
CA LYS A 139 -20.68 -18.87 28.41
C LYS A 139 -21.25 -17.68 27.64
N PRO A 140 -22.07 -16.80 28.25
CA PRO A 140 -22.66 -15.67 27.56
C PRO A 140 -21.58 -14.64 27.14
N ILE A 141 -21.89 -13.89 26.09
CA ILE A 141 -21.13 -12.68 25.73
C ILE A 141 -21.63 -11.53 26.60
N THR A 142 -20.73 -10.77 27.20
CA THR A 142 -21.06 -9.52 27.92
C THR A 142 -20.44 -8.30 27.24
N LEU A 143 -20.85 -7.10 27.65
CA LEU A 143 -20.22 -5.86 27.17
C LEU A 143 -18.74 -5.79 27.56
N ARG A 144 -18.35 -6.32 28.74
CA ARG A 144 -16.94 -6.40 29.15
C ARG A 144 -16.11 -7.19 28.15
N GLU A 145 -16.58 -8.36 27.72
CA GLU A 145 -15.86 -9.15 26.72
C GLU A 145 -15.81 -8.47 25.35
N LEU A 146 -16.88 -7.79 24.93
CA LEU A 146 -16.90 -7.09 23.64
C LEU A 146 -15.90 -5.92 23.60
N MET A 147 -15.94 -5.04 24.61
CA MET A 147 -15.10 -3.84 24.71
C MET A 147 -13.61 -4.14 24.96
N SER A 148 -13.28 -5.38 25.34
CA SER A 148 -11.89 -5.83 25.55
C SER A 148 -11.40 -6.81 24.50
N HIS A 149 -12.15 -7.01 23.42
CA HIS A 149 -11.83 -7.96 22.34
C HIS A 149 -11.66 -9.42 22.82
N ARG A 150 -12.49 -9.82 23.79
CA ARG A 150 -12.51 -11.15 24.41
C ARG A 150 -13.83 -11.90 24.18
N SER A 151 -14.71 -11.43 23.31
CA SER A 151 -16.03 -12.07 23.09
C SER A 151 -15.96 -13.39 22.35
N GLY A 152 -14.87 -13.65 21.62
CA GLY A 152 -14.75 -14.81 20.75
C GLY A 152 -15.54 -14.70 19.44
N LEU A 153 -16.10 -13.53 19.14
CA LEU A 153 -16.68 -13.24 17.83
C LEU A 153 -15.57 -13.14 16.77
N LEU A 154 -15.95 -13.45 15.52
CA LEU A 154 -15.22 -13.09 14.29
C LEU A 154 -14.83 -11.61 14.22
N ARG A 155 -13.82 -11.31 13.40
CA ARG A 155 -13.32 -9.94 13.16
C ARG A 155 -14.40 -9.04 12.56
N GLU A 156 -14.99 -9.46 11.43
CA GLU A 156 -15.90 -8.68 10.58
C GLU A 156 -17.29 -9.33 10.45
N PRO A 157 -18.39 -8.56 10.52
CA PRO A 157 -19.74 -9.10 10.33
C PRO A 157 -20.03 -9.48 8.87
N PRO A 158 -21.02 -10.36 8.59
CA PRO A 158 -21.41 -10.68 7.22
C PRO A 158 -21.83 -9.48 6.37
N VAL A 159 -22.47 -8.48 6.99
CA VAL A 159 -23.01 -7.27 6.35
C VAL A 159 -22.43 -6.04 7.04
N GLY A 160 -22.09 -5.01 6.27
CA GLY A 160 -21.60 -3.72 6.77
C GLY A 160 -20.12 -3.70 7.19
N ASN A 161 -19.40 -4.79 6.93
CA ASN A 161 -17.97 -4.94 7.20
C ASN A 161 -17.08 -3.98 6.39
N TYR A 162 -15.78 -4.01 6.69
CA TYR A 162 -14.74 -3.24 6.00
C TYR A 162 -14.70 -3.39 4.47
N PHE A 163 -15.33 -4.40 3.87
CA PHE A 163 -15.30 -4.56 2.42
C PHE A 163 -16.61 -4.13 1.73
N ASP A 164 -17.68 -4.01 2.51
CA ASP A 164 -19.06 -3.87 2.03
C ASP A 164 -19.42 -2.42 1.68
N PRO A 165 -19.60 -2.07 0.38
CA PRO A 165 -19.91 -0.71 -0.05
C PRO A 165 -21.41 -0.37 0.04
N THR A 166 -22.24 -1.23 0.62
CA THR A 166 -23.71 -1.06 0.59
C THR A 166 -24.27 -0.12 1.66
N GLU A 167 -23.43 0.40 2.56
CA GLU A 167 -23.78 1.34 3.64
C GLU A 167 -25.01 0.91 4.48
N PRO A 168 -25.05 -0.35 4.98
CA PRO A 168 -26.22 -0.85 5.71
C PRO A 168 -26.36 -0.17 7.08
N SER A 169 -27.56 -0.22 7.65
CA SER A 169 -27.76 0.27 9.02
C SER A 169 -26.99 -0.54 10.06
N LEU A 170 -26.72 0.08 11.22
CA LEU A 170 -26.11 -0.62 12.36
C LEU A 170 -26.96 -1.82 12.83
N GLU A 171 -28.29 -1.70 12.73
CA GLU A 171 -29.23 -2.79 13.01
C GLU A 171 -29.07 -3.97 12.04
N ALA A 172 -29.03 -3.71 10.73
CA ALA A 172 -28.84 -4.75 9.72
C ALA A 172 -27.48 -5.45 9.90
N THR A 173 -26.44 -4.67 10.20
CA THR A 173 -25.09 -5.15 10.51
C THR A 173 -25.09 -6.10 11.70
N VAL A 174 -25.64 -5.68 12.85
CA VAL A 174 -25.70 -6.53 14.05
C VAL A 174 -26.64 -7.72 13.88
N GLY A 175 -27.78 -7.55 13.21
CA GLY A 175 -28.71 -8.64 12.91
C GLY A 175 -28.09 -9.73 12.05
N SER A 176 -27.19 -9.37 11.11
CA SER A 176 -26.49 -10.35 10.27
C SER A 176 -25.65 -11.35 11.07
N MET A 177 -25.16 -10.94 12.26
CA MET A 177 -24.33 -11.77 13.14
C MET A 177 -25.07 -13.00 13.67
N ASN A 178 -26.40 -13.03 13.68
CA ASN A 178 -27.17 -14.19 14.13
C ASN A 178 -26.96 -15.44 13.25
N SER A 179 -26.42 -15.26 12.03
CA SER A 179 -26.04 -16.35 11.13
C SER A 179 -24.64 -16.92 11.39
N THR A 180 -23.92 -16.39 12.38
CA THR A 180 -22.50 -16.66 12.62
C THR A 180 -22.27 -17.50 13.87
N GLU A 181 -21.04 -17.99 14.05
CA GLU A 181 -20.62 -18.80 15.21
C GLU A 181 -19.37 -18.19 15.87
N LEU A 182 -19.28 -18.26 17.20
CA LEU A 182 -18.08 -17.83 17.93
C LEU A 182 -16.89 -18.73 17.57
N VAL A 183 -15.72 -18.12 17.37
CA VAL A 183 -14.46 -18.82 17.06
C VAL A 183 -13.67 -19.19 18.32
N TYR A 184 -13.92 -18.49 19.44
CA TYR A 184 -13.28 -18.77 20.73
C TYR A 184 -14.28 -18.73 21.89
N PRO A 185 -14.03 -19.46 22.99
CA PRO A 185 -14.79 -19.29 24.22
C PRO A 185 -14.63 -17.86 24.77
N PRO A 186 -15.71 -17.16 25.16
CA PRO A 186 -15.61 -15.80 25.71
C PRO A 186 -14.64 -15.70 26.89
N GLY A 187 -13.82 -14.66 26.93
CA GLY A 187 -12.83 -14.39 27.98
C GLY A 187 -11.49 -15.13 27.84
N THR A 188 -11.32 -16.01 26.85
CA THR A 188 -10.12 -16.88 26.76
C THR A 188 -9.03 -16.34 25.83
N HIS A 189 -9.39 -15.74 24.70
CA HIS A 189 -8.45 -15.26 23.67
C HIS A 189 -8.72 -13.79 23.35
N THR A 190 -7.67 -13.02 23.06
CA THR A 190 -7.81 -11.68 22.47
C THR A 190 -7.99 -11.84 20.97
N LYS A 191 -9.20 -11.60 20.48
CA LYS A 191 -9.53 -11.56 19.06
C LYS A 191 -10.12 -10.20 18.74
N TYR A 192 -9.32 -9.36 18.09
CA TYR A 192 -9.76 -8.03 17.68
C TYR A 192 -10.99 -8.15 16.76
N SER A 193 -12.07 -7.47 17.14
CA SER A 193 -13.39 -7.66 16.50
C SER A 193 -14.10 -6.34 16.33
N ASN A 194 -14.21 -5.89 15.07
CA ASN A 194 -15.04 -4.76 14.67
C ASN A 194 -16.52 -5.11 14.83
N ALA A 195 -16.90 -6.35 14.50
CA ALA A 195 -18.24 -6.89 14.73
C ALA A 195 -18.64 -6.76 16.20
N GLY A 196 -17.74 -7.07 17.14
CA GLY A 196 -17.99 -6.95 18.57
C GLY A 196 -18.31 -5.51 18.99
N ILE A 197 -17.58 -4.52 18.48
CA ILE A 197 -17.85 -3.11 18.81
C ILE A 197 -19.12 -2.58 18.13
N ALA A 198 -19.51 -3.11 16.96
CA ALA A 198 -20.83 -2.80 16.39
C ALA A 198 -21.96 -3.23 17.32
N VAL A 199 -21.84 -4.39 17.98
CA VAL A 199 -22.80 -4.84 19.01
C VAL A 199 -22.81 -3.88 20.20
N VAL A 200 -21.66 -3.39 20.66
CA VAL A 200 -21.56 -2.39 21.75
C VAL A 200 -22.33 -1.11 21.38
N GLY A 201 -22.09 -0.56 20.19
CA GLY A 201 -22.79 0.64 19.75
C GLY A 201 -24.29 0.42 19.50
N TYR A 202 -24.69 -0.76 19.03
CA TYR A 202 -26.11 -1.08 18.85
C TYR A 202 -26.83 -1.24 20.20
N ALA A 203 -26.18 -1.77 21.23
CA ALA A 203 -26.74 -1.79 22.59
C ALA A 203 -27.01 -0.36 23.08
N LEU A 204 -26.08 0.56 22.82
CA LEU A 204 -26.25 1.98 23.16
C LEU A 204 -27.46 2.59 22.43
N GLN A 205 -27.59 2.34 21.12
CA GLN A 205 -28.74 2.80 20.32
C GLN A 205 -30.08 2.23 20.84
N GLN A 206 -30.14 0.93 21.11
CA GLN A 206 -31.36 0.26 21.62
C GLN A 206 -31.80 0.83 22.97
N MET A 207 -30.87 1.04 23.89
CA MET A 207 -31.17 1.51 25.24
C MET A 207 -31.62 2.97 25.31
N ASN A 208 -31.24 3.78 24.31
CA ASN A 208 -31.54 5.22 24.31
C ASN A 208 -32.62 5.61 23.28
N HIS A 209 -33.02 4.70 22.39
CA HIS A 209 -33.98 4.95 21.31
C HIS A 209 -33.60 6.17 20.45
N GLU A 210 -32.30 6.33 20.19
CA GLU A 210 -31.69 7.43 19.43
C GLU A 210 -30.65 6.83 18.48
N ALA A 211 -30.51 7.41 17.28
CA ALA A 211 -29.49 6.95 16.33
C ALA A 211 -28.09 7.08 16.94
N PHE A 212 -27.25 6.06 16.72
CA PHE A 212 -25.91 6.00 17.32
C PHE A 212 -25.07 7.29 17.09
N PRO A 213 -24.96 7.86 15.87
CA PRO A 213 -24.18 9.09 15.66
C PRO A 213 -24.69 10.29 16.45
N ASP A 214 -26.02 10.46 16.52
CA ASP A 214 -26.66 11.57 17.23
C ASP A 214 -26.42 11.48 18.74
N TYR A 215 -26.57 10.27 19.30
CA TYR A 215 -26.30 10.02 20.71
C TYR A 215 -24.84 10.35 21.05
N LEU A 216 -23.86 9.85 20.28
CA LEU A 216 -22.43 10.11 20.53
C LEU A 216 -22.11 11.61 20.45
N LYS A 217 -22.66 12.31 19.46
CA LYS A 217 -22.49 13.75 19.33
C LYS A 217 -23.00 14.49 20.57
N ARG A 218 -24.21 14.17 21.02
CA ARG A 218 -24.88 14.83 22.15
C ARG A 218 -24.27 14.48 23.51
N ALA A 219 -23.95 13.21 23.75
CA ALA A 219 -23.56 12.68 25.06
C ALA A 219 -22.05 12.66 25.30
N VAL A 220 -21.23 12.65 24.24
CA VAL A 220 -19.77 12.52 24.35
C VAL A 220 -19.06 13.70 23.69
N LEU A 221 -19.22 13.91 22.38
CA LEU A 221 -18.40 14.87 21.63
C LEU A 221 -18.64 16.32 22.05
N VAL A 222 -19.91 16.76 22.09
CA VAL A 222 -20.27 18.12 22.52
C VAL A 222 -19.85 18.40 23.97
N PRO A 223 -20.10 17.52 24.95
CA PRO A 223 -19.61 17.69 26.32
C PRO A 223 -18.09 17.76 26.44
N MET A 224 -17.34 17.02 25.60
CA MET A 224 -15.87 17.08 25.55
C MET A 224 -15.35 18.37 24.90
N GLY A 225 -16.19 19.07 24.13
CA GLY A 225 -15.80 20.26 23.37
C GLY A 225 -15.20 19.95 22.00
N MET A 226 -15.51 18.78 21.43
CA MET A 226 -15.01 18.34 20.13
C MET A 226 -16.00 18.74 19.02
N SER A 227 -15.89 19.98 18.55
CA SER A 227 -16.85 20.57 17.59
C SER A 227 -16.57 20.24 16.13
N GLU A 228 -15.37 19.76 15.81
CA GLU A 228 -14.93 19.37 14.46
C GLU A 228 -14.93 17.84 14.31
N SER A 229 -15.79 17.16 15.07
CA SER A 229 -15.88 15.70 15.12
C SER A 229 -17.31 15.20 14.99
N ALA A 230 -17.51 14.11 14.25
CA ALA A 230 -18.79 13.44 14.10
C ALA A 230 -18.62 11.96 13.73
N PHE A 231 -19.68 11.18 13.91
CA PHE A 231 -19.80 9.78 13.45
C PHE A 231 -20.61 9.67 12.15
N SER A 232 -20.73 10.78 11.43
CA SER A 232 -21.47 10.91 10.17
C SER A 232 -20.78 11.95 9.28
N PRO A 233 -20.88 11.82 7.94
CA PRO A 233 -20.24 12.72 6.98
C PRO A 233 -20.95 14.08 6.89
N GLU A 234 -20.86 14.90 7.94
CA GLU A 234 -21.50 16.21 7.97
C GLU A 234 -20.90 17.14 6.91
N PRO A 235 -21.71 17.94 6.18
CA PRO A 235 -21.22 18.80 5.11
C PRO A 235 -20.08 19.76 5.52
N ALA A 236 -20.04 20.18 6.78
CA ALA A 236 -18.96 21.01 7.31
C ALA A 236 -17.63 20.25 7.41
N LEU A 237 -17.66 19.00 7.84
CA LEU A 237 -16.49 18.13 7.97
C LEU A 237 -15.99 17.68 6.61
N ILE A 238 -16.90 17.30 5.70
CA ILE A 238 -16.53 16.85 4.34
C ILE A 238 -15.81 17.93 3.54
N ARG A 239 -16.13 19.22 3.73
CA ARG A 239 -15.39 20.32 3.09
C ARG A 239 -13.91 20.38 3.50
N ASN A 240 -13.60 19.94 4.71
CA ASN A 240 -12.25 19.96 5.28
C ASN A 240 -11.62 18.55 5.33
N LEU A 241 -12.29 17.53 4.79
CA LEU A 241 -11.78 16.17 4.75
C LEU A 241 -10.58 16.08 3.80
N ALA A 242 -9.49 15.50 4.27
CA ALA A 242 -8.32 15.27 3.44
C ALA A 242 -8.57 14.17 2.39
N LYS A 243 -7.99 14.36 1.20
CA LYS A 243 -7.94 13.30 0.19
C LYS A 243 -6.95 12.22 0.63
N ALA A 244 -7.41 10.98 0.56
CA ALA A 244 -6.68 9.80 0.99
C ALA A 244 -6.51 8.80 -0.15
N TYR A 245 -5.49 7.97 -0.04
CA TYR A 245 -5.12 7.00 -1.06
C TYR A 245 -4.85 5.64 -0.43
N MET A 246 -5.29 4.60 -1.12
CA MET A 246 -4.94 3.21 -0.87
C MET A 246 -3.88 2.76 -1.86
N TRP A 247 -3.29 1.60 -1.57
CA TRP A 247 -2.29 0.99 -2.43
C TRP A 247 -2.42 -0.53 -2.40
N SER A 248 -2.03 -1.17 -3.49
CA SER A 248 -2.02 -2.63 -3.65
C SER A 248 -0.62 -3.21 -3.47
N TYR A 249 -0.53 -4.51 -3.15
CA TYR A 249 0.74 -5.22 -2.93
C TYR A 249 1.76 -5.03 -4.06
N ASP A 250 1.29 -4.94 -5.29
CA ASP A 250 2.10 -4.76 -6.50
C ASP A 250 2.52 -3.29 -6.74
N GLY A 251 2.12 -2.36 -5.89
CA GLY A 251 2.60 -0.98 -5.84
C GLY A 251 1.67 0.07 -6.48
N LEU A 252 0.48 -0.31 -6.97
CA LEU A 252 -0.46 0.70 -7.47
C LEU A 252 -0.95 1.58 -6.32
N LYS A 253 -1.15 2.87 -6.60
CA LYS A 253 -1.78 3.82 -5.70
C LYS A 253 -3.08 4.33 -6.33
N PHE A 254 -4.17 4.31 -5.57
CA PHE A 254 -5.49 4.72 -6.05
C PHE A 254 -6.27 5.52 -4.98
N PRO A 255 -7.23 6.37 -5.36
CA PRO A 255 -8.05 7.11 -4.39
C PRO A 255 -8.80 6.17 -3.46
N ALA A 256 -8.82 6.49 -2.16
CA ALA A 256 -9.51 5.69 -1.18
C ALA A 256 -11.05 5.82 -1.32
N PRO A 257 -11.82 4.74 -1.09
CA PRO A 257 -13.27 4.78 -1.06
C PRO A 257 -13.83 5.70 0.05
N THR A 258 -14.98 6.31 -0.23
CA THR A 258 -15.64 7.27 0.69
C THR A 258 -16.98 6.79 1.22
N PHE A 259 -17.37 5.53 0.95
CA PHE A 259 -18.61 4.98 1.48
C PHE A 259 -18.51 4.74 2.99
N GLU A 260 -19.65 4.76 3.66
CA GLU A 260 -19.79 4.56 5.10
C GLU A 260 -19.97 3.09 5.46
N LEU A 261 -19.27 2.63 6.49
CA LEU A 261 -19.41 1.26 6.99
C LEU A 261 -20.71 1.12 7.79
N GLY A 262 -21.29 -0.09 7.80
CA GLY A 262 -22.34 -0.46 8.76
C GLY A 262 -21.84 -0.54 10.22
N LEU A 263 -20.53 -0.37 10.39
CA LEU A 263 -19.78 -0.44 11.64
C LEU A 263 -19.43 0.94 12.23
N ALA A 264 -20.34 1.93 12.14
CA ALA A 264 -20.07 3.28 12.67
C ALA A 264 -19.42 3.33 14.06
N PRO A 265 -19.83 2.49 15.05
CA PRO A 265 -19.21 2.46 16.37
C PRO A 265 -17.74 2.03 16.39
N ALA A 266 -17.29 1.28 15.38
CA ALA A 266 -15.97 0.70 15.31
C ALA A 266 -14.98 1.54 14.49
N GLY A 267 -15.41 2.38 13.55
CA GLY A 267 -14.46 3.02 12.62
C GLY A 267 -14.88 4.27 11.83
N CYS A 268 -16.10 4.80 11.96
CA CYS A 268 -16.59 5.88 11.07
C CYS A 268 -16.49 7.29 11.66
N MET A 269 -15.61 7.54 12.64
CA MET A 269 -15.44 8.89 13.18
C MET A 269 -14.61 9.76 12.25
N TYR A 270 -15.08 10.98 12.05
CA TYR A 270 -14.37 12.11 11.47
C TYR A 270 -13.86 13.00 12.61
N SER A 271 -12.61 13.45 12.54
CA SER A 271 -12.04 14.34 13.56
C SER A 271 -10.81 15.09 13.04
N THR A 272 -10.31 16.00 13.86
CA THR A 272 -9.06 16.76 13.67
C THR A 272 -8.05 16.39 14.76
N VAL A 273 -6.78 16.70 14.57
CA VAL A 273 -5.77 16.46 15.63
C VAL A 273 -6.00 17.35 16.85
N THR A 274 -6.64 18.51 16.68
CA THR A 274 -7.00 19.43 17.77
C THR A 274 -8.16 18.92 18.61
N ASP A 275 -9.20 18.34 18.00
CA ASP A 275 -10.30 17.70 18.73
C ASP A 275 -9.81 16.44 19.47
N LEU A 276 -8.96 15.63 18.85
CA LEU A 276 -8.37 14.47 19.52
C LEU A 276 -7.38 14.87 20.65
N ALA A 277 -6.70 16.02 20.52
CA ALA A 277 -5.93 16.59 21.61
C ALA A 277 -6.83 17.05 22.76
N GLN A 278 -7.99 17.65 22.46
CA GLN A 278 -9.02 17.99 23.45
C GLN A 278 -9.52 16.74 24.19
N PHE A 279 -9.74 15.63 23.48
CA PHE A 279 -10.04 14.34 24.08
C PHE A 279 -8.97 13.90 25.09
N LEU A 280 -7.68 13.93 24.73
CA LEU A 280 -6.58 13.58 25.65
C LEU A 280 -6.55 14.47 26.89
N MET A 281 -6.77 15.78 26.74
CA MET A 281 -6.83 16.71 27.88
C MET A 281 -7.98 16.36 28.84
N VAL A 282 -9.15 15.98 28.33
CA VAL A 282 -10.28 15.51 29.14
C VAL A 282 -9.89 14.25 29.93
N LEU A 283 -9.19 13.30 29.31
CA LEU A 283 -8.69 12.10 30.00
C LEU A 283 -7.71 12.44 31.12
N PHE A 284 -6.72 13.31 30.85
CA PHE A 284 -5.73 13.76 31.84
C PHE A 284 -6.33 14.54 33.01
N ASN A 285 -7.49 15.17 32.78
CA ASN A 285 -8.26 15.87 33.80
C ASN A 285 -9.32 14.98 34.47
N GLY A 286 -9.16 13.65 34.41
CA GLY A 286 -10.05 12.70 35.10
C GLY A 286 -11.48 12.72 34.55
N GLY A 287 -11.64 12.98 33.26
CA GLY A 287 -12.91 13.04 32.54
C GLY A 287 -13.64 14.38 32.65
N GLN A 288 -13.02 15.42 33.24
CA GLN A 288 -13.58 16.76 33.34
C GLN A 288 -13.19 17.61 32.12
N ALA A 289 -14.18 17.94 31.29
CA ALA A 289 -14.07 18.94 30.23
C ALA A 289 -14.35 20.36 30.77
N ALA A 290 -14.17 21.40 29.96
CA ALA A 290 -14.37 22.78 30.40
C ALA A 290 -15.80 23.09 30.92
N LYS A 291 -16.81 22.38 30.40
CA LYS A 291 -18.24 22.64 30.69
C LYS A 291 -19.01 21.44 31.24
N ALA A 292 -18.40 20.26 31.30
CA ALA A 292 -19.08 19.02 31.71
C ALA A 292 -18.12 18.00 32.31
N GLN A 293 -18.61 17.22 33.28
CA GLN A 293 -17.97 15.98 33.69
C GLN A 293 -18.44 14.87 32.74
N VAL A 294 -17.55 14.36 31.90
CA VAL A 294 -17.89 13.37 30.87
C VAL A 294 -17.90 11.95 31.45
N LEU A 295 -16.92 11.62 32.30
CA LEU A 295 -16.81 10.39 33.08
C LEU A 295 -16.11 10.69 34.40
N LYS A 296 -16.39 9.97 35.48
CA LYS A 296 -15.58 10.06 36.71
C LYS A 296 -14.18 9.46 36.51
N ARG A 297 -13.23 9.93 37.30
CA ARG A 297 -11.85 9.42 37.31
C ARG A 297 -11.81 7.92 37.59
N GLU A 298 -12.58 7.45 38.56
CA GLU A 298 -12.60 6.03 38.93
C GLU A 298 -13.10 5.15 37.77
N THR A 299 -14.04 5.66 36.98
CA THR A 299 -14.55 4.98 35.79
C THR A 299 -13.47 4.89 34.70
N LEU A 300 -12.72 5.98 34.47
CA LEU A 300 -11.59 5.98 33.52
C LEU A 300 -10.48 5.01 33.93
N GLU A 301 -10.12 4.97 35.21
CA GLU A 301 -9.09 4.03 35.69
C GLU A 301 -9.51 2.57 35.46
N GLN A 302 -10.82 2.23 35.56
CA GLN A 302 -11.30 0.90 35.20
C GLN A 302 -11.09 0.58 33.71
N MET A 303 -11.23 1.57 32.82
CA MET A 303 -11.01 1.40 31.38
C MET A 303 -9.54 1.14 31.05
N TRP A 304 -8.61 1.58 31.90
CA TRP A 304 -7.16 1.45 31.72
C TRP A 304 -6.53 0.27 32.46
N VAL A 305 -7.35 -0.68 32.93
CA VAL A 305 -6.87 -1.94 33.52
C VAL A 305 -6.95 -3.04 32.46
N PRO A 306 -5.85 -3.79 32.19
CA PRO A 306 -5.91 -4.93 31.27
C PRO A 306 -6.94 -5.96 31.73
N GLN A 307 -7.93 -6.23 30.88
CA GLN A 307 -9.00 -7.18 31.17
C GLN A 307 -8.53 -8.62 30.93
N PHE A 308 -9.15 -9.57 31.66
CA PHE A 308 -8.87 -11.01 31.54
C PHE A 308 -7.36 -11.35 31.61
N SER A 309 -6.64 -10.60 32.45
CA SER A 309 -5.20 -10.69 32.64
C SER A 309 -4.89 -10.83 34.13
N GLY A 310 -3.69 -11.31 34.48
CA GLY A 310 -3.28 -11.40 35.89
C GLY A 310 -3.21 -10.02 36.56
N PRO A 311 -3.36 -9.91 37.90
CA PRO A 311 -3.42 -8.61 38.61
C PRO A 311 -2.20 -7.70 38.42
N ALA A 312 -1.06 -8.27 38.03
CA ALA A 312 0.19 -7.54 37.77
C ALA A 312 0.40 -7.19 36.28
N ALA A 313 -0.56 -7.49 35.40
CA ALA A 313 -0.46 -7.22 33.98
C ALA A 313 -0.46 -5.70 33.75
N LYS A 314 0.53 -5.23 32.99
CA LYS A 314 0.69 -3.81 32.63
C LYS A 314 0.49 -3.54 31.14
N LYS A 315 0.22 -4.59 30.36
CA LYS A 315 0.05 -4.53 28.91
C LYS A 315 -1.15 -5.39 28.51
N GLY A 316 -1.86 -4.99 27.47
CA GLY A 316 -3.04 -5.70 26.97
C GLY A 316 -4.17 -4.74 26.60
N TYR A 317 -5.39 -5.26 26.48
CA TYR A 317 -6.58 -4.45 26.23
C TYR A 317 -7.33 -4.18 27.53
N GLY A 318 -7.62 -2.91 27.78
CA GLY A 318 -8.60 -2.46 28.75
C GLY A 318 -10.01 -2.53 28.20
N LEU A 319 -10.88 -1.63 28.67
CA LEU A 319 -12.19 -1.39 28.06
C LEU A 319 -12.02 -0.29 27.02
N GLY A 320 -11.89 -0.68 25.75
CA GLY A 320 -11.65 0.21 24.61
C GLY A 320 -10.20 0.63 24.39
N PHE A 321 -9.38 0.70 25.43
CA PHE A 321 -7.99 1.18 25.32
C PHE A 321 -6.99 0.03 25.15
N ALA A 322 -6.03 0.20 24.24
CA ALA A 322 -4.78 -0.54 24.30
C ALA A 322 -3.90 0.05 25.40
N ILE A 323 -3.29 -0.84 26.20
CA ILE A 323 -2.46 -0.48 27.36
C ILE A 323 -1.06 -1.02 27.11
N SER A 324 -0.06 -0.16 27.22
CA SER A 324 1.35 -0.50 27.06
C SER A 324 2.24 0.30 28.02
N GLU A 325 3.56 0.20 27.85
CA GLU A 325 4.53 1.00 28.61
C GLU A 325 5.60 1.58 27.67
N LEU A 326 6.02 2.81 27.96
CA LEU A 326 7.18 3.48 27.35
C LEU A 326 8.07 3.99 28.48
N ASP A 327 9.32 3.51 28.54
CA ASP A 327 10.30 3.86 29.59
C ASP A 327 9.78 3.69 31.04
N GLY A 328 8.90 2.70 31.25
CA GLY A 328 8.28 2.40 32.53
C GLY A 328 7.05 3.27 32.88
N HIS A 329 6.66 4.19 31.99
CA HIS A 329 5.44 4.98 32.09
C HIS A 329 4.27 4.25 31.41
N ARG A 330 3.10 4.27 32.05
CA ARG A 330 1.87 3.69 31.51
C ARG A 330 1.44 4.48 30.28
N VAL A 331 1.19 3.80 29.18
CA VAL A 331 0.65 4.40 27.94
C VAL A 331 -0.71 3.79 27.66
N VAL A 332 -1.70 4.64 27.43
CA VAL A 332 -3.06 4.25 27.02
C VAL A 332 -3.39 4.93 25.71
N GLY A 333 -4.08 4.24 24.82
CA GLY A 333 -4.41 4.79 23.52
C GLY A 333 -5.10 3.80 22.60
N HIS A 334 -5.23 4.20 21.34
CA HIS A 334 -5.68 3.33 20.28
C HIS A 334 -5.23 3.88 18.92
N GLY A 335 -4.82 2.98 18.03
CA GLY A 335 -4.55 3.30 16.63
C GLY A 335 -5.81 3.23 15.77
N GLY A 336 -5.78 3.86 14.61
CA GLY A 336 -6.87 3.83 13.64
C GLY A 336 -6.37 3.56 12.24
N ALA A 337 -7.09 2.73 11.50
CA ALA A 337 -6.92 2.56 10.07
C ALA A 337 -8.31 2.50 9.43
N ILE A 338 -8.50 3.24 8.35
CA ILE A 338 -9.69 3.15 7.50
C ILE A 338 -9.37 3.80 6.16
N TYR A 339 -9.49 3.06 5.06
CA TYR A 339 -9.46 3.57 3.67
C TYR A 339 -8.52 4.77 3.45
N GLY A 340 -7.23 4.52 3.42
CA GLY A 340 -6.27 5.57 3.11
C GLY A 340 -5.96 6.52 4.27
N PHE A 341 -6.47 6.26 5.47
CA PHE A 341 -6.12 7.02 6.68
C PHE A 341 -5.48 6.09 7.72
N ALA A 342 -4.43 6.59 8.37
CA ALA A 342 -3.84 5.97 9.55
C ALA A 342 -3.70 7.01 10.67
N THR A 343 -4.06 6.63 11.88
CA THR A 343 -4.10 7.50 13.07
C THR A 343 -3.46 6.79 14.25
N GLU A 344 -2.84 7.56 15.14
CA GLU A 344 -2.47 7.13 16.49
C GLU A 344 -2.89 8.19 17.49
N VAL A 345 -3.55 7.76 18.58
CA VAL A 345 -3.89 8.59 19.74
C VAL A 345 -3.35 7.89 20.98
N VAL A 346 -2.34 8.48 21.60
CA VAL A 346 -1.68 7.91 22.78
C VAL A 346 -1.47 8.95 23.87
N GLY A 347 -1.63 8.53 25.12
CA GLY A 347 -1.42 9.35 26.29
C GLY A 347 -0.75 8.59 27.43
N MET A 348 0.05 9.32 28.19
CA MET A 348 0.62 8.92 29.47
C MET A 348 -0.19 9.62 30.57
N PRO A 349 -1.23 8.97 31.14
CA PRO A 349 -2.19 9.65 32.00
C PRO A 349 -1.56 10.13 33.33
N ASP A 350 -0.55 9.43 33.82
CA ASP A 350 0.12 9.76 35.09
C ASP A 350 1.07 10.96 34.90
N GLU A 351 1.65 11.10 33.72
CA GLU A 351 2.52 12.19 33.29
C GLU A 351 1.75 13.36 32.66
N LYS A 352 0.50 13.14 32.25
CA LYS A 352 -0.31 14.07 31.45
C LYS A 352 0.41 14.53 30.19
N LEU A 353 1.01 13.59 29.46
CA LEU A 353 1.65 13.81 28.17
C LEU A 353 0.88 13.04 27.11
N GLY A 354 0.55 13.67 25.98
CA GLY A 354 -0.23 13.02 24.93
C GLY A 354 0.20 13.43 23.54
N VAL A 355 0.03 12.52 22.59
CA VAL A 355 0.35 12.73 21.18
C VAL A 355 -0.78 12.18 20.32
N VAL A 356 -1.14 12.96 19.30
CA VAL A 356 -2.03 12.56 18.22
C VAL A 356 -1.25 12.70 16.91
N THR A 357 -1.29 11.69 16.07
CA THR A 357 -0.71 11.72 14.71
C THR A 357 -1.68 11.11 13.71
N VAL A 358 -1.83 11.72 12.54
CA VAL A 358 -2.72 11.24 11.47
C VAL A 358 -2.06 11.43 10.10
N THR A 359 -2.25 10.49 9.17
CA THR A 359 -1.77 10.59 7.78
C THR A 359 -2.78 10.04 6.77
N THR A 360 -2.64 10.42 5.49
CA THR A 360 -3.54 10.09 4.37
C THR A 360 -2.96 9.06 3.38
N MET A 361 -2.42 7.98 3.93
CA MET A 361 -2.04 6.78 3.19
C MET A 361 -2.47 5.53 3.95
N ASP A 362 -3.02 4.56 3.22
CA ASP A 362 -3.50 3.31 3.80
C ASP A 362 -2.37 2.50 4.42
N ALA A 363 -2.70 1.71 5.44
CA ALA A 363 -1.77 0.80 6.13
C ALA A 363 -0.42 1.45 6.53
N SER A 364 -0.46 2.74 6.91
CA SER A 364 0.72 3.52 7.33
C SER A 364 0.78 3.69 8.87
N ASN A 365 0.18 2.75 9.60
CA ASN A 365 0.09 2.78 11.06
C ASN A 365 1.45 2.74 11.74
N ALA A 366 2.42 2.01 11.19
CA ALA A 366 3.76 1.96 11.76
C ALA A 366 4.44 3.35 11.76
N VAL A 367 4.18 4.16 10.73
CA VAL A 367 4.71 5.52 10.61
C VAL A 367 4.15 6.44 11.69
N VAL A 368 2.82 6.53 11.82
CA VAL A 368 2.18 7.38 12.84
C VAL A 368 2.59 6.93 14.26
N ASN A 369 2.68 5.62 14.49
CA ASN A 369 3.15 5.06 15.77
C ASN A 369 4.60 5.43 16.09
N ALA A 370 5.50 5.32 15.11
CA ALA A 370 6.91 5.65 15.28
C ALA A 370 7.10 7.14 15.59
N VAL A 371 6.40 8.02 14.87
CA VAL A 371 6.42 9.47 15.13
C VAL A 371 5.84 9.79 16.50
N ALA A 372 4.68 9.21 16.86
CA ALA A 372 4.05 9.45 18.15
C ALA A 372 4.93 8.98 19.32
N ARG A 373 5.57 7.82 19.18
CA ARG A 373 6.53 7.28 20.16
C ARG A 373 7.72 8.20 20.33
N GLN A 374 8.38 8.61 19.24
CA GLN A 374 9.55 9.48 19.32
C GLN A 374 9.19 10.86 19.88
N ALA A 375 7.99 11.37 19.57
CA ALA A 375 7.46 12.58 20.17
C ALA A 375 7.30 12.41 21.69
N LEU A 376 6.65 11.36 22.19
CA LEU A 376 6.54 11.09 23.64
C LEU A 376 7.91 10.98 24.33
N GLU A 377 8.86 10.26 23.73
CA GLU A 377 10.25 10.16 24.22
C GLU A 377 10.92 11.54 24.31
N ALA A 378 10.73 12.40 23.30
CA ALA A 378 11.23 13.77 23.30
C ALA A 378 10.56 14.65 24.37
N MET A 379 9.25 14.50 24.59
CA MET A 379 8.53 15.22 25.66
C MET A 379 9.03 14.81 27.04
N LEU A 380 9.25 13.51 27.28
CA LEU A 380 9.85 12.99 28.51
C LEU A 380 11.28 13.49 28.72
N ALA A 381 12.11 13.45 27.68
CA ALA A 381 13.47 13.96 27.73
C ALA A 381 13.51 15.45 28.06
N LYS A 382 12.67 16.26 27.41
CA LYS A 382 12.49 17.69 27.71
C LYS A 382 12.13 17.90 29.18
N ARG A 383 11.14 17.16 29.69
CA ARG A 383 10.69 17.28 31.08
C ARG A 383 11.79 16.90 32.07
N ALA A 384 12.58 15.88 31.75
CA ALA A 384 13.69 15.43 32.57
C ALA A 384 14.98 16.28 32.43
N GLY A 385 15.00 17.28 31.53
CA GLY A 385 16.20 18.06 31.22
C GLY A 385 17.31 17.23 30.55
N LYS A 386 16.95 16.15 29.85
CA LYS A 386 17.85 15.27 29.11
C LYS A 386 17.99 15.73 27.65
N ALA A 387 19.01 15.22 26.96
CA ALA A 387 19.14 15.39 25.53
C ALA A 387 17.93 14.77 24.80
N LEU A 388 17.41 15.46 23.78
CA LEU A 388 16.33 14.95 22.95
C LEU A 388 16.81 13.77 22.08
N PRO A 389 15.91 12.81 21.77
CA PRO A 389 16.24 11.75 20.84
C PRO A 389 16.61 12.33 19.46
N THR A 390 17.59 11.74 18.81
CA THR A 390 18.01 12.10 17.45
C THR A 390 17.36 11.16 16.44
N PHE A 391 16.80 11.73 15.37
CA PHE A 391 16.33 10.96 14.22
C PHE A 391 17.50 10.65 13.27
N GLU A 392 17.62 9.39 12.85
CA GLU A 392 18.59 8.94 11.86
C GLU A 392 17.85 8.46 10.61
N ALA A 393 18.07 9.15 9.49
CA ALA A 393 17.39 8.86 8.23
C ALA A 393 18.01 7.64 7.53
N THR A 394 17.17 6.66 7.16
CA THR A 394 17.58 5.51 6.36
C THR A 394 17.75 5.90 4.88
N GLN A 395 18.49 5.09 4.13
CA GLN A 395 18.74 5.26 2.69
C GLN A 395 18.11 4.12 1.89
N PRO A 396 17.78 4.32 0.61
CA PRO A 396 17.39 3.20 -0.27
C PRO A 396 18.45 2.08 -0.27
N VAL A 397 18.02 0.85 -0.52
CA VAL A 397 18.96 -0.26 -0.76
C VAL A 397 19.56 -0.07 -2.16
N PRO A 398 20.90 -0.13 -2.33
CA PRO A 398 21.49 -0.09 -3.66
C PRO A 398 20.93 -1.22 -4.55
N ILE A 399 20.52 -0.91 -5.79
CA ILE A 399 19.84 -1.86 -6.69
C ILE A 399 20.62 -3.18 -6.88
N GLU A 400 21.95 -3.11 -7.00
CA GLU A 400 22.79 -4.30 -7.15
C GLU A 400 22.78 -5.18 -5.89
N LEU A 401 22.73 -4.55 -4.71
CA LEU A 401 22.58 -5.28 -3.46
C LEU A 401 21.16 -5.86 -3.35
N ALA A 402 20.12 -5.10 -3.69
CA ALA A 402 18.74 -5.58 -3.69
C ALA A 402 18.56 -6.83 -4.56
N ARG A 403 19.07 -6.80 -5.80
CA ARG A 403 19.08 -7.94 -6.72
C ARG A 403 19.87 -9.13 -6.16
N LYS A 404 21.05 -8.88 -5.57
CA LYS A 404 21.86 -9.94 -4.93
C LYS A 404 21.11 -10.57 -3.74
N LEU A 405 20.31 -9.79 -3.02
CA LEU A 405 19.55 -10.24 -1.85
C LEU A 405 18.25 -10.96 -2.20
N ALA A 406 17.68 -10.73 -3.38
CA ALA A 406 16.47 -11.42 -3.79
C ALA A 406 16.63 -12.95 -3.65
N GLY A 407 15.61 -13.61 -3.11
CA GLY A 407 15.57 -15.05 -2.93
C GLY A 407 15.10 -15.49 -1.54
N ARG A 408 15.23 -16.79 -1.29
CA ARG A 408 14.68 -17.44 -0.09
C ARG A 408 15.78 -17.83 0.88
N TYR A 409 15.53 -17.68 2.17
CA TYR A 409 16.50 -17.91 3.24
C TYR A 409 15.87 -18.61 4.44
N GLY A 410 16.67 -19.38 5.17
CA GLY A 410 16.27 -20.04 6.42
C GLY A 410 15.83 -21.49 6.22
N ASP A 411 15.17 -22.04 7.25
CA ASP A 411 14.57 -23.35 7.21
C ASP A 411 13.26 -23.38 8.02
N GLY A 412 12.36 -24.30 7.63
CA GLY A 412 11.09 -24.50 8.32
C GLY A 412 10.30 -23.21 8.54
N LYS A 413 9.98 -22.92 9.81
CA LYS A 413 9.19 -21.76 10.24
C LYS A 413 9.95 -20.42 10.21
N ASP A 414 11.29 -20.47 10.22
CA ASP A 414 12.15 -19.27 10.23
C ASP A 414 12.52 -18.86 8.79
N THR A 415 11.84 -19.44 7.81
CA THR A 415 12.04 -19.17 6.39
C THR A 415 11.48 -17.79 6.04
N ILE A 416 12.26 -17.01 5.28
CA ILE A 416 11.84 -15.72 4.73
C ILE A 416 12.11 -15.67 3.22
N ASP A 417 11.27 -14.93 2.51
CA ASP A 417 11.51 -14.52 1.13
C ASP A 417 11.93 -13.04 1.13
N LEU A 418 13.03 -12.73 0.46
CA LEU A 418 13.40 -11.36 0.10
C LEU A 418 12.99 -11.12 -1.35
N ASN A 419 12.06 -10.18 -1.55
CA ASN A 419 11.49 -9.83 -2.84
C ASN A 419 12.07 -8.50 -3.30
N GLU A 420 12.63 -8.45 -4.51
CA GLU A 420 13.10 -7.21 -5.12
C GLU A 420 12.06 -6.69 -6.12
N GLN A 421 11.69 -5.43 -5.95
CA GLN A 421 10.80 -4.72 -6.87
C GLN A 421 11.26 -3.27 -7.02
N GLU A 422 11.66 -2.89 -8.24
CA GLU A 422 12.07 -1.52 -8.59
C GLU A 422 13.13 -0.91 -7.66
N GLY A 423 14.07 -1.73 -7.17
CA GLY A 423 15.11 -1.31 -6.23
C GLY A 423 14.67 -1.19 -4.77
N THR A 424 13.43 -1.61 -4.46
CA THR A 424 13.00 -1.88 -3.09
C THR A 424 13.21 -3.35 -2.75
N VAL A 425 13.42 -3.65 -1.47
CA VAL A 425 13.54 -5.02 -0.96
C VAL A 425 12.48 -5.23 0.09
N GLY A 426 11.49 -6.07 -0.19
CA GLY A 426 10.53 -6.58 0.77
C GLY A 426 11.03 -7.84 1.44
N MET A 427 10.74 -8.01 2.73
CA MET A 427 11.03 -9.20 3.52
C MET A 427 9.72 -9.81 4.01
N LEU A 428 9.37 -10.99 3.51
CA LEU A 428 8.12 -11.69 3.83
C LEU A 428 8.41 -13.01 4.56
N PRO A 429 7.91 -13.20 5.79
CA PRO A 429 7.96 -14.51 6.45
C PRO A 429 7.15 -15.57 5.68
N ALA A 430 7.72 -16.76 5.49
CA ALA A 430 7.03 -17.84 4.77
C ALA A 430 5.83 -18.42 5.53
N ASN A 431 5.72 -18.14 6.83
CA ASN A 431 4.57 -18.48 7.67
C ASN A 431 3.47 -17.40 7.68
N GLY A 432 3.61 -16.35 6.88
CA GLY A 432 2.61 -15.30 6.70
C GLY A 432 2.82 -14.04 7.54
N GLY A 433 1.87 -13.12 7.44
CA GLY A 433 1.93 -11.75 7.94
C GLY A 433 2.16 -10.74 6.81
N PHE A 434 2.88 -9.67 7.13
CA PHE A 434 3.10 -8.54 6.21
C PHE A 434 4.46 -8.62 5.53
N GLU A 435 4.56 -8.09 4.31
CA GLU A 435 5.85 -7.83 3.69
C GLU A 435 6.47 -6.55 4.26
N THR A 436 7.66 -6.69 4.82
CA THR A 436 8.39 -5.60 5.46
C THR A 436 9.39 -4.97 4.51
N GLN A 437 9.30 -3.65 4.28
CA GLN A 437 10.24 -2.97 3.41
C GLN A 437 11.57 -2.73 4.14
N LEU A 438 12.68 -3.13 3.54
CA LEU A 438 14.02 -2.92 4.07
C LEU A 438 14.68 -1.66 3.48
N ARG A 439 15.36 -0.89 4.34
CA ARG A 439 16.17 0.27 3.97
C ARG A 439 17.53 0.22 4.64
N SER A 440 18.52 0.89 4.06
CA SER A 440 19.90 0.92 4.55
C SER A 440 20.05 1.88 5.74
N LEU A 441 20.65 1.40 6.84
CA LEU A 441 21.01 2.21 8.01
C LEU A 441 22.40 1.81 8.50
N GLY A 442 23.39 2.67 8.26
CA GLY A 442 24.80 2.34 8.47
C GLY A 442 25.24 1.14 7.62
N ASN A 443 25.77 0.10 8.27
CA ASN A 443 26.25 -1.12 7.62
C ASN A 443 25.22 -2.27 7.61
N ALA A 444 23.95 -1.99 7.92
CA ALA A 444 22.89 -2.97 7.96
C ALA A 444 21.67 -2.48 7.17
N LEU A 445 20.77 -3.40 6.85
CA LEU A 445 19.42 -3.07 6.46
C LEU A 445 18.50 -3.11 7.70
N VAL A 446 17.44 -2.33 7.69
CA VAL A 446 16.42 -2.29 8.75
C VAL A 446 15.00 -2.24 8.16
N PRO A 447 14.02 -2.86 8.82
CA PRO A 447 12.60 -2.62 8.60
C PRO A 447 12.25 -1.12 8.67
N ASP A 448 11.81 -0.55 7.55
CA ASP A 448 11.44 0.85 7.40
C ASP A 448 10.53 1.06 6.18
N GLY A 449 9.26 0.70 6.33
CA GLY A 449 8.20 0.78 5.34
C GLY A 449 6.93 1.49 5.85
N ARG A 450 5.81 1.29 5.14
CA ARG A 450 4.49 1.78 5.60
C ARG A 450 3.91 0.89 6.70
N LEU A 451 4.04 -0.42 6.53
CA LEU A 451 3.48 -1.46 7.39
C LEU A 451 4.31 -1.70 8.66
N ASP A 452 5.58 -1.30 8.64
CA ASP A 452 6.54 -1.55 9.72
C ASP A 452 7.60 -0.44 9.79
N VAL A 453 8.05 -0.13 11.01
CA VAL A 453 9.20 0.74 11.28
C VAL A 453 9.90 0.15 12.50
N ASP A 454 11.00 -0.57 12.30
CA ASP A 454 11.78 -1.20 13.37
C ASP A 454 13.29 -1.04 13.11
N PRO A 455 13.89 0.10 13.50
CA PRO A 455 15.32 0.31 13.36
C PRO A 455 16.16 -0.60 14.27
N GLY A 456 15.54 -1.30 15.23
CA GLY A 456 16.20 -2.23 16.15
C GLY A 456 16.56 -3.56 15.50
N THR A 457 15.72 -4.06 14.61
CA THR A 457 15.98 -5.29 13.85
C THR A 457 17.00 -5.03 12.74
N LYS A 458 18.22 -5.54 12.92
CA LYS A 458 19.28 -5.44 11.89
C LYS A 458 19.26 -6.66 10.98
N VAL A 459 19.18 -6.42 9.68
CA VAL A 459 19.36 -7.42 8.62
C VAL A 459 20.73 -7.20 7.97
N VAL A 460 21.64 -8.16 8.16
CA VAL A 460 23.03 -8.07 7.70
C VAL A 460 23.29 -9.16 6.66
N PRO A 461 23.52 -8.80 5.38
CA PRO A 461 23.94 -9.74 4.35
C PRO A 461 25.28 -10.43 4.65
N SER A 462 25.44 -11.66 4.18
CA SER A 462 26.69 -12.42 4.17
C SER A 462 26.83 -13.20 2.86
N ASP A 463 27.98 -13.82 2.61
CA ASP A 463 28.25 -14.45 1.30
C ASP A 463 27.32 -15.62 0.97
N ASP A 464 26.89 -16.39 1.98
CA ASP A 464 26.06 -17.60 1.84
C ASP A 464 24.66 -17.48 2.47
N GLY A 465 24.28 -16.29 2.95
CA GLY A 465 23.02 -16.09 3.66
C GLY A 465 22.85 -14.68 4.19
N LEU A 466 22.04 -14.54 5.24
CA LEU A 466 21.81 -13.28 5.94
C LEU A 466 21.64 -13.51 7.44
N ARG A 467 21.81 -12.45 8.23
CA ARG A 467 21.51 -12.46 9.66
C ARG A 467 20.40 -11.46 9.96
N VAL A 468 19.30 -11.92 10.55
CA VAL A 468 18.19 -11.08 11.05
C VAL A 468 18.25 -11.08 12.57
N GLY A 469 18.58 -9.93 13.17
CA GLY A 469 18.84 -9.86 14.60
C GLY A 469 19.95 -10.82 15.01
N GLU A 470 19.65 -11.79 15.85
CA GLU A 470 20.60 -12.82 16.29
C GLU A 470 20.55 -14.09 15.41
N THR A 471 19.55 -14.23 14.55
CA THR A 471 19.29 -15.44 13.77
C THR A 471 20.05 -15.41 12.45
N ARG A 472 20.84 -16.46 12.17
CA ARG A 472 21.50 -16.68 10.87
C ARG A 472 20.62 -17.54 9.97
N LEU A 473 20.33 -17.06 8.77
CA LEU A 473 19.51 -17.73 7.77
C LEU A 473 20.35 -18.01 6.52
N ASN A 474 20.54 -19.29 6.19
CA ASN A 474 21.28 -19.69 4.99
C ASN A 474 20.38 -19.52 3.76
N ARG A 475 20.96 -19.17 2.60
CA ARG A 475 20.19 -19.11 1.35
C ARG A 475 19.72 -20.50 0.93
N ILE A 476 18.44 -20.62 0.58
CA ILE A 476 17.85 -21.84 0.03
C ILE A 476 18.04 -21.82 -1.49
N ARG A 477 18.61 -22.90 -2.04
CA ARG A 477 18.62 -23.12 -3.49
C ARG A 477 17.24 -23.60 -3.92
N SER A 478 16.41 -22.71 -4.45
CA SER A 478 15.07 -23.06 -4.94
C SER A 478 15.16 -23.95 -6.18
N ALA A 479 14.63 -25.16 -6.09
CA ALA A 479 14.29 -25.95 -7.26
C ALA A 479 13.06 -25.37 -7.95
N GLN A 480 12.82 -25.74 -9.21
CA GLN A 480 11.58 -25.39 -9.90
C GLN A 480 10.38 -25.94 -9.09
N PRO A 481 9.40 -25.09 -8.73
CA PRO A 481 8.24 -25.54 -7.96
C PRO A 481 7.37 -26.52 -8.74
N VAL A 482 6.73 -27.46 -8.02
CA VAL A 482 5.67 -28.32 -8.55
C VAL A 482 4.36 -27.87 -7.92
N PRO A 483 3.47 -27.18 -8.66
CA PRO A 483 2.20 -26.71 -8.13
C PRO A 483 1.31 -27.86 -7.68
N ALA A 484 0.55 -27.63 -6.60
CA ALA A 484 -0.46 -28.56 -6.15
C ALA A 484 -1.76 -28.42 -6.97
N SER A 485 -1.98 -29.34 -7.91
CA SER A 485 -3.20 -29.36 -8.77
C SER A 485 -4.51 -29.49 -8.00
N ALA A 486 -4.45 -29.88 -6.72
CA ALA A 486 -5.61 -29.89 -5.83
C ALA A 486 -6.28 -28.50 -5.68
N PHE A 487 -5.59 -27.41 -6.06
CA PHE A 487 -6.06 -26.04 -5.88
C PHE A 487 -6.49 -25.34 -7.17
N ASP A 488 -6.40 -25.96 -8.36
CA ASP A 488 -6.63 -25.29 -9.65
C ASP A 488 -7.96 -24.53 -9.74
N GLY A 489 -9.04 -25.09 -9.19
CA GLY A 489 -10.36 -24.45 -9.15
C GLY A 489 -10.54 -23.38 -8.06
N LEU A 490 -9.58 -23.21 -7.16
CA LEU A 490 -9.61 -22.26 -6.03
C LEU A 490 -8.76 -21.02 -6.29
N ILE A 491 -7.66 -21.15 -7.00
CA ILE A 491 -6.75 -20.03 -7.33
C ILE A 491 -7.50 -18.96 -8.13
N GLY A 492 -7.19 -17.70 -7.87
CA GLY A 492 -7.70 -16.53 -8.58
C GLY A 492 -8.13 -15.40 -7.65
N GLU A 493 -8.86 -14.45 -8.23
CA GLU A 493 -9.23 -13.20 -7.56
C GLU A 493 -10.70 -13.21 -7.12
N TYR A 494 -10.96 -12.62 -5.96
CA TYR A 494 -12.28 -12.55 -5.34
C TYR A 494 -12.50 -11.17 -4.71
N GLY A 495 -13.75 -10.81 -4.44
CA GLY A 495 -14.08 -9.56 -3.76
C GLY A 495 -14.33 -8.40 -4.71
N TRP A 496 -13.92 -7.20 -4.30
CA TRP A 496 -14.30 -5.92 -4.92
C TRP A 496 -13.10 -5.26 -5.60
N ASP A 497 -13.32 -4.25 -6.44
CA ASP A 497 -12.23 -3.53 -7.13
C ASP A 497 -11.37 -2.71 -6.16
N HIS A 498 -11.95 -2.25 -5.05
CA HIS A 498 -11.23 -1.50 -4.02
C HIS A 498 -10.54 -2.38 -2.96
N ASP A 499 -10.79 -3.70 -2.98
CA ASP A 499 -10.18 -4.66 -2.07
C ASP A 499 -10.25 -6.08 -2.67
N ILE A 500 -9.24 -6.41 -3.47
CA ILE A 500 -9.14 -7.71 -4.13
C ILE A 500 -8.50 -8.71 -3.15
N LEU A 501 -9.22 -9.82 -2.92
CA LEU A 501 -8.67 -11.00 -2.28
C LEU A 501 -8.00 -11.87 -3.34
N TYR A 502 -6.69 -12.04 -3.24
CA TYR A 502 -5.97 -13.01 -4.06
C TYR A 502 -5.90 -14.36 -3.34
N VAL A 503 -6.37 -15.41 -3.99
CA VAL A 503 -6.16 -16.80 -3.57
C VAL A 503 -5.11 -17.40 -4.50
N LEU A 504 -4.00 -17.88 -3.95
CA LEU A 504 -2.86 -18.33 -4.72
C LEU A 504 -2.26 -19.62 -4.16
N GLU A 505 -1.57 -20.38 -5.00
CA GLU A 505 -0.76 -21.50 -4.54
C GLU A 505 0.67 -21.02 -4.33
N LYS A 506 1.23 -21.27 -3.13
CA LYS A 506 2.65 -21.06 -2.82
C LYS A 506 3.17 -22.24 -2.00
N ASP A 507 4.25 -22.84 -2.47
CA ASP A 507 4.98 -23.94 -1.84
C ASP A 507 4.09 -25.17 -1.54
N GLY A 508 3.19 -25.50 -2.48
CA GLY A 508 2.24 -26.60 -2.36
C GLY A 508 1.11 -26.35 -1.36
N LYS A 509 0.92 -25.10 -0.92
CA LYS A 509 -0.17 -24.69 -0.03
C LYS A 509 -1.02 -23.60 -0.67
N LEU A 510 -2.30 -23.56 -0.29
CA LEU A 510 -3.16 -22.43 -0.60
C LEU A 510 -2.82 -21.27 0.33
N ASN A 511 -2.67 -20.08 -0.22
CA ASN A 511 -2.41 -18.85 0.52
C ASN A 511 -3.44 -17.81 0.09
N VAL A 512 -3.65 -16.84 0.96
CA VAL A 512 -4.43 -15.64 0.64
C VAL A 512 -3.58 -14.39 0.83
N LEU A 513 -3.83 -13.39 -0.01
CA LEU A 513 -3.42 -12.01 0.21
C LEU A 513 -4.70 -11.17 0.31
N ILE A 514 -4.98 -10.63 1.49
CA ILE A 514 -6.20 -9.90 1.83
C ILE A 514 -5.86 -8.50 2.34
N GLU A 515 -6.76 -7.52 2.15
CA GLU A 515 -6.54 -6.11 2.50
C GLU A 515 -5.26 -5.53 1.87
N TRP A 516 -4.80 -6.09 0.73
CA TRP A 516 -3.57 -5.71 0.00
C TRP A 516 -2.22 -5.98 0.69
N PHE A 517 -2.19 -6.36 1.96
CA PHE A 517 -0.92 -6.50 2.69
C PHE A 517 -0.82 -7.75 3.57
N GLU A 518 -1.92 -8.37 3.99
CA GLU A 518 -1.90 -9.54 4.89
C GLU A 518 -1.79 -10.82 4.06
N TYR A 519 -0.64 -11.48 4.15
CA TYR A 519 -0.33 -12.71 3.45
C TYR A 519 -0.46 -13.91 4.40
N ASP A 520 -1.40 -14.82 4.16
CA ASP A 520 -1.65 -15.95 5.07
C ASP A 520 -1.57 -17.32 4.37
N PRO A 521 -0.62 -18.20 4.77
CA PRO A 521 -0.61 -19.59 4.36
C PRO A 521 -1.71 -20.37 5.08
N LEU A 522 -2.62 -20.97 4.32
CA LEU A 522 -3.77 -21.66 4.88
C LEU A 522 -3.49 -23.14 5.17
N GLU A 523 -4.07 -23.65 6.24
CA GLU A 523 -4.04 -25.06 6.61
C GLU A 523 -5.31 -25.77 6.11
N GLN A 524 -5.15 -26.70 5.16
CA GLN A 524 -6.27 -27.46 4.61
C GLN A 524 -6.90 -28.39 5.64
N GLN A 525 -8.20 -28.25 5.90
CA GLN A 525 -8.98 -29.15 6.77
C GLN A 525 -9.81 -30.16 5.96
N SER A 526 -10.28 -29.74 4.78
CA SER A 526 -10.95 -30.60 3.79
C SER A 526 -10.77 -29.99 2.39
N THR A 527 -11.39 -30.58 1.36
CA THR A 527 -11.25 -30.11 -0.04
C THR A 527 -11.49 -28.61 -0.22
N ASP A 528 -12.50 -28.05 0.47
CA ASP A 528 -12.95 -26.67 0.29
C ASP A 528 -12.99 -25.86 1.61
N LEU A 529 -12.34 -26.36 2.67
CA LEU A 529 -12.28 -25.70 3.96
C LEU A 529 -10.83 -25.63 4.45
N PHE A 530 -10.41 -24.41 4.78
CA PHE A 530 -9.06 -24.11 5.22
C PHE A 530 -9.10 -23.23 6.46
N LYS A 531 -8.13 -23.40 7.35
CA LYS A 531 -7.92 -22.55 8.53
C LYS A 531 -6.83 -21.53 8.26
N PHE A 532 -7.01 -20.35 8.84
CA PHE A 532 -5.95 -19.36 8.93
C PHE A 532 -4.88 -19.79 9.94
N PRO A 533 -3.66 -19.23 9.87
CA PRO A 533 -2.65 -19.40 10.90
C PRO A 533 -3.16 -18.99 12.29
N ALA A 534 -2.55 -19.52 13.35
CA ALA A 534 -2.87 -19.19 14.74
C ALA A 534 -2.29 -17.83 15.20
N HIS A 535 -2.20 -16.88 14.25
CA HIS A 535 -1.66 -15.53 14.39
C HIS A 535 -2.25 -14.64 13.28
N GLY A 536 -1.93 -13.36 13.28
CA GLY A 536 -2.44 -12.42 12.26
C GLY A 536 -3.88 -11.97 12.51
N LEU A 537 -4.46 -11.27 11.54
CA LEU A 537 -5.76 -10.62 11.68
C LEU A 537 -6.93 -11.61 11.71
N TYR A 538 -6.78 -12.74 11.02
CA TYR A 538 -7.83 -13.74 10.78
C TYR A 538 -7.67 -15.02 11.64
N ASP A 539 -6.84 -14.98 12.68
CA ASP A 539 -6.70 -16.08 13.65
C ASP A 539 -8.07 -16.57 14.16
N GLY A 540 -8.23 -17.89 14.23
CA GLY A 540 -9.45 -18.60 14.62
C GLY A 540 -10.50 -18.72 13.51
N GLU A 541 -10.32 -18.04 12.38
CA GLU A 541 -11.28 -18.04 11.27
C GLU A 541 -10.89 -19.03 10.16
N THR A 542 -11.78 -19.17 9.18
CA THR A 542 -11.62 -20.14 8.08
C THR A 542 -11.88 -19.49 6.73
N ALA A 543 -11.24 -20.01 5.69
CA ALA A 543 -11.61 -19.78 4.30
C ALA A 543 -12.41 -20.99 3.79
N LYS A 544 -13.68 -20.78 3.43
CA LYS A 544 -14.59 -21.81 2.93
C LYS A 544 -15.03 -21.51 1.50
N PHE A 545 -14.67 -22.38 0.57
CA PHE A 545 -14.98 -22.22 -0.85
C PHE A 545 -16.31 -22.87 -1.21
N THR A 546 -17.02 -22.24 -2.15
CA THR A 546 -18.19 -22.82 -2.82
C THR A 546 -17.86 -22.95 -4.29
N ARG A 547 -18.08 -24.14 -4.88
CA ARG A 547 -17.82 -24.42 -6.30
C ARG A 547 -19.09 -24.55 -7.13
N ASP A 548 -18.97 -24.27 -8.42
CA ASP A 548 -19.98 -24.64 -9.42
C ASP A 548 -19.79 -26.10 -9.90
N GLY A 549 -20.63 -26.54 -10.84
CA GLY A 549 -20.59 -27.89 -11.39
C GLY A 549 -19.33 -28.23 -12.20
N SER A 550 -18.50 -27.24 -12.56
CA SER A 550 -17.21 -27.44 -13.23
C SER A 550 -16.07 -27.72 -12.25
N GLY A 551 -16.33 -27.59 -10.94
CA GLY A 551 -15.30 -27.64 -9.91
C GLY A 551 -14.55 -26.31 -9.73
N ARG A 552 -15.01 -25.23 -10.35
CA ARG A 552 -14.45 -23.88 -10.15
C ARG A 552 -15.16 -23.20 -9.00
N ALA A 553 -14.41 -22.65 -8.04
CA ALA A 553 -14.98 -21.86 -6.95
C ALA A 553 -15.72 -20.64 -7.52
N THR A 554 -16.89 -20.31 -7.02
CA THR A 554 -17.64 -19.10 -7.37
C THR A 554 -17.54 -18.03 -6.29
N GLN A 555 -17.14 -18.42 -5.08
CA GLN A 555 -16.93 -17.54 -3.94
C GLN A 555 -16.09 -18.25 -2.87
N VAL A 556 -15.53 -17.45 -1.96
CA VAL A 556 -14.92 -17.90 -0.71
C VAL A 556 -15.49 -17.07 0.45
N ALA A 557 -15.87 -17.74 1.53
CA ALA A 557 -16.21 -17.09 2.78
C ALA A 557 -14.97 -17.04 3.68
N ILE A 558 -14.46 -15.85 4.00
CA ILE A 558 -13.42 -15.65 5.03
C ILE A 558 -14.14 -15.21 6.30
N GLY A 559 -14.08 -16.06 7.33
CA GLY A 559 -14.95 -15.92 8.48
C GLY A 559 -16.40 -15.95 8.03
N ALA A 560 -17.09 -14.82 8.16
CA ALA A 560 -18.47 -14.66 7.71
C ALA A 560 -18.65 -13.75 6.47
N VAL A 561 -17.56 -13.18 5.95
CA VAL A 561 -17.59 -12.28 4.78
C VAL A 561 -17.48 -13.09 3.49
N ILE A 562 -18.40 -12.87 2.54
CA ILE A 562 -18.42 -13.58 1.25
C ILE A 562 -17.70 -12.76 0.18
N PHE A 563 -16.56 -13.26 -0.27
CA PHE A 563 -15.83 -12.75 -1.41
C PHE A 563 -16.26 -13.52 -2.66
N LYS A 564 -17.00 -12.88 -3.56
CA LYS A 564 -17.40 -13.48 -4.84
C LYS A 564 -16.20 -13.54 -5.78
N ARG A 565 -16.06 -14.63 -6.54
CA ARG A 565 -15.02 -14.74 -7.56
C ARG A 565 -15.21 -13.62 -8.59
N ARG A 566 -14.13 -12.90 -8.88
CA ARG A 566 -14.10 -11.86 -9.91
C ARG A 566 -14.13 -12.52 -11.29
N GLN A 567 -14.77 -11.86 -12.26
CA GLN A 567 -14.71 -12.34 -13.63
C GLN A 567 -13.26 -12.24 -14.10
N GLU A 568 -12.69 -13.35 -14.57
CA GLU A 568 -11.46 -13.26 -15.36
C GLU A 568 -11.81 -12.40 -16.56
N ILE A 569 -11.21 -11.20 -16.64
CA ILE A 569 -11.18 -10.46 -17.88
C ILE A 569 -10.51 -11.43 -18.84
N GLY A 570 -11.28 -11.98 -19.78
CA GLY A 570 -10.77 -13.01 -20.66
C GLY A 570 -9.50 -12.51 -21.35
N THR A 571 -8.73 -13.42 -21.93
CA THR A 571 -7.57 -13.12 -22.80
C THR A 571 -7.96 -12.32 -24.07
N GLY A 572 -9.14 -11.70 -24.07
CA GLY A 572 -9.77 -10.92 -25.12
C GLY A 572 -9.04 -9.61 -25.32
N LEU A 573 -7.91 -9.75 -25.97
CA LEU A 573 -7.13 -8.75 -26.67
C LEU A 573 -8.00 -7.80 -27.53
N GLN A 574 -9.19 -8.18 -27.97
CA GLN A 574 -9.86 -7.46 -29.04
C GLN A 574 -10.47 -6.12 -28.58
N VAL A 575 -9.78 -5.03 -28.90
CA VAL A 575 -10.44 -3.73 -29.08
C VAL A 575 -11.21 -3.79 -30.41
N HIS A 576 -12.39 -3.20 -30.47
CA HIS A 576 -13.06 -2.96 -31.74
C HIS A 576 -12.38 -1.76 -32.40
N PRO A 577 -11.62 -1.94 -33.51
CA PRO A 577 -10.95 -0.83 -34.16
C PRO A 577 -11.97 0.23 -34.58
N VAL A 578 -11.67 1.49 -34.29
CA VAL A 578 -12.58 2.61 -34.65
C VAL A 578 -12.75 2.80 -36.15
N GLU A 579 -11.80 2.29 -36.95
CA GLU A 579 -11.74 2.35 -38.41
C GLU A 579 -11.15 1.04 -38.96
N SER A 580 -11.24 0.80 -40.28
CA SER A 580 -10.67 -0.41 -40.86
C SER A 580 -9.14 -0.40 -40.80
N ILE A 581 -8.53 -1.54 -40.50
CA ILE A 581 -7.06 -1.68 -40.41
C ILE A 581 -6.38 -1.37 -41.76
N ALA A 582 -7.07 -1.58 -42.89
CA ALA A 582 -6.55 -1.24 -44.21
C ALA A 582 -6.41 0.28 -44.41
N GLU A 583 -7.45 1.06 -44.08
CA GLU A 583 -7.41 2.53 -44.18
C GLU A 583 -6.41 3.14 -43.20
N LEU A 584 -6.36 2.60 -41.97
CA LEU A 584 -5.37 3.00 -40.97
C LEU A 584 -3.94 2.76 -41.44
N ARG A 585 -3.68 1.61 -42.08
CA ARG A 585 -2.35 1.29 -42.63
C ARG A 585 -1.94 2.26 -43.73
N GLU A 586 -2.84 2.59 -44.66
CA GLU A 586 -2.55 3.55 -45.74
C GLU A 586 -2.15 4.91 -45.17
N ARG A 587 -2.93 5.44 -44.22
CA ARG A 587 -2.63 6.72 -43.56
C ARG A 587 -1.33 6.67 -42.77
N ALA A 588 -1.07 5.58 -42.05
CA ALA A 588 0.13 5.44 -41.24
C ALA A 588 1.41 5.35 -42.10
N LEU A 589 1.36 4.65 -43.24
CA LEU A 589 2.48 4.56 -44.19
C LEU A 589 2.78 5.90 -44.86
N ALA A 590 1.77 6.75 -45.06
CA ALA A 590 1.94 8.10 -45.60
C ALA A 590 2.48 9.10 -44.55
N ALA A 591 2.41 8.78 -43.26
CA ALA A 591 2.88 9.62 -42.17
C ALA A 591 4.39 9.45 -41.91
N LYS A 592 4.97 10.39 -41.16
CA LYS A 592 6.38 10.38 -40.77
C LYS A 592 6.53 10.33 -39.25
N PRO A 593 7.57 9.63 -38.74
CA PRO A 593 7.90 9.69 -37.31
C PRO A 593 8.22 11.11 -36.86
N PRO A 594 8.07 11.42 -35.56
CA PRO A 594 8.42 12.72 -35.01
C PRO A 594 9.91 13.04 -35.26
N GLU A 595 10.21 14.31 -35.51
CA GLU A 595 11.59 14.75 -35.68
C GLU A 595 12.34 14.74 -34.35
N GLU A 596 13.55 14.18 -34.34
CA GLU A 596 14.40 14.13 -33.15
C GLU A 596 15.66 14.96 -33.35
N ASN A 597 15.85 15.99 -32.51
CA ASN A 597 16.96 16.95 -32.62
C ASN A 597 18.22 16.52 -31.83
N LYS A 598 18.52 15.22 -31.78
CA LYS A 598 19.68 14.68 -31.04
C LYS A 598 20.57 13.86 -31.97
N SER A 599 21.85 13.76 -31.62
CA SER A 599 22.78 12.84 -32.28
C SER A 599 22.57 11.43 -31.73
N TYR A 600 22.37 10.45 -32.61
CA TYR A 600 22.13 9.06 -32.26
C TYR A 600 23.19 8.13 -32.84
N ARG A 601 23.34 6.94 -32.25
CA ARG A 601 24.10 5.84 -32.84
C ARG A 601 23.43 5.39 -34.15
N ALA A 602 24.24 4.93 -35.10
CA ALA A 602 23.73 4.31 -36.31
C ALA A 602 22.94 3.04 -35.95
N ALA A 603 21.79 2.84 -36.61
CA ALA A 603 20.98 1.65 -36.43
C ALA A 603 21.64 0.43 -37.11
N ASP A 604 21.66 -0.69 -36.41
CA ASP A 604 22.19 -1.98 -36.87
C ASP A 604 21.23 -3.08 -36.41
N LEU A 605 20.07 -3.14 -37.06
CA LEU A 605 19.03 -4.12 -36.77
C LEU A 605 19.43 -5.48 -37.36
N VAL A 606 19.39 -6.52 -36.53
CA VAL A 606 19.72 -7.91 -36.90
C VAL A 606 18.54 -8.84 -36.66
N ASP A 607 18.36 -9.82 -37.54
CA ASP A 607 17.32 -10.85 -37.41
C ASP A 607 17.66 -11.77 -36.23
N LEU A 608 16.79 -11.84 -35.23
CA LEU A 608 17.02 -12.62 -34.01
C LEU A 608 17.23 -14.10 -34.31
N THR A 609 16.62 -14.65 -35.37
CA THR A 609 16.79 -16.07 -35.75
C THR A 609 18.21 -16.41 -36.22
N THR A 610 19.03 -15.39 -36.49
CA THR A 610 20.43 -15.56 -36.91
C THR A 610 21.44 -15.39 -35.77
N VAL A 611 21.02 -14.79 -34.66
CA VAL A 611 21.90 -14.40 -33.54
C VAL A 611 21.55 -15.14 -32.25
N VAL A 612 20.25 -15.32 -31.96
CA VAL A 612 19.76 -15.90 -30.72
C VAL A 612 19.54 -17.40 -30.90
N PRO A 613 20.29 -18.26 -30.18
CA PRO A 613 20.19 -19.70 -30.35
C PRO A 613 18.85 -20.25 -29.83
N ASN A 614 18.24 -21.20 -30.55
CA ASN A 614 16.96 -21.84 -30.22
C ASN A 614 15.78 -20.87 -30.01
N VAL A 615 15.83 -19.67 -30.59
CA VAL A 615 14.69 -18.74 -30.56
C VAL A 615 13.54 -19.25 -31.43
N LYS A 616 12.31 -19.16 -30.92
CA LYS A 616 11.08 -19.33 -31.69
C LYS A 616 10.39 -17.99 -31.84
N LEU A 617 9.67 -17.84 -32.95
CA LEU A 617 8.88 -16.65 -33.24
C LEU A 617 7.40 -17.00 -33.25
N ASP A 618 6.61 -16.29 -32.46
CA ASP A 618 5.15 -16.23 -32.54
C ASP A 618 4.75 -14.75 -32.59
N ILE A 619 5.11 -14.11 -33.71
CA ILE A 619 4.91 -12.67 -33.89
C ILE A 619 3.41 -12.39 -34.05
N ARG A 620 2.76 -12.05 -32.94
CA ARG A 620 1.29 -11.95 -32.82
C ARG A 620 0.71 -10.99 -33.85
N TYR A 621 1.38 -9.86 -34.04
CA TYR A 621 1.01 -8.80 -34.96
C TYR A 621 1.17 -9.14 -36.45
N ALA A 622 1.77 -10.29 -36.80
CA ALA A 622 1.77 -10.83 -38.16
C ALA A 622 0.55 -11.73 -38.46
N THR A 623 -0.33 -11.97 -37.49
CA THR A 623 -1.53 -12.81 -37.63
C THR A 623 -2.77 -12.07 -37.09
N ALA A 624 -3.95 -12.67 -37.16
CA ALA A 624 -5.15 -12.15 -36.50
C ALA A 624 -5.18 -12.39 -34.98
N ASN A 625 -4.21 -13.13 -34.44
CA ASN A 625 -4.08 -13.44 -33.02
C ASN A 625 -3.39 -12.29 -32.27
N ASN A 626 -4.02 -11.12 -32.28
CA ASN A 626 -3.57 -9.89 -31.60
C ASN A 626 -4.77 -9.01 -31.21
N PHE A 627 -4.49 -7.88 -30.54
CA PHE A 627 -5.51 -7.01 -29.95
C PHE A 627 -6.37 -6.24 -30.95
N LEU A 628 -5.95 -6.17 -32.22
CA LEU A 628 -6.72 -5.59 -33.32
C LEU A 628 -7.50 -6.65 -34.12
N GLY A 629 -7.31 -7.94 -33.84
CA GLY A 629 -7.97 -9.03 -34.57
C GLY A 629 -7.57 -9.15 -36.05
N ALA A 630 -6.51 -8.45 -36.48
CA ALA A 630 -6.03 -8.45 -37.86
C ALA A 630 -4.52 -8.25 -37.92
N PRO A 631 -3.82 -8.85 -38.91
CA PRO A 631 -2.37 -8.69 -39.05
C PRO A 631 -2.02 -7.24 -39.40
N VAL A 632 -0.98 -6.69 -38.78
CA VAL A 632 -0.39 -5.37 -39.08
C VAL A 632 1.04 -5.46 -39.59
N TYR A 633 1.72 -6.58 -39.35
CA TYR A 633 2.96 -6.95 -40.02
C TYR A 633 2.68 -7.84 -41.22
N GLU A 634 3.51 -7.71 -42.26
CA GLU A 634 3.45 -8.58 -43.44
C GLU A 634 4.23 -9.88 -43.24
N ARG A 635 5.17 -9.91 -42.28
CA ARG A 635 6.04 -11.06 -42.00
C ARG A 635 6.20 -11.29 -40.51
N GLY A 636 6.20 -12.56 -40.09
CA GLY A 636 6.55 -12.98 -38.73
C GLY A 636 8.07 -13.01 -38.52
N LYS A 637 8.73 -11.85 -38.53
CA LYS A 637 10.16 -11.67 -38.26
C LYS A 637 10.37 -10.80 -37.03
N ALA A 638 11.51 -10.96 -36.37
CA ALA A 638 11.90 -10.18 -35.20
C ALA A 638 13.31 -9.63 -35.39
N PHE A 639 13.48 -8.33 -35.16
CA PHE A 639 14.77 -7.64 -35.25
C PHE A 639 15.04 -6.87 -33.96
N LEU A 640 16.31 -6.76 -33.57
CA LEU A 640 16.77 -5.85 -32.52
C LEU A 640 18.07 -5.18 -32.96
N GLN A 641 18.43 -4.07 -32.33
CA GLN A 641 19.78 -3.51 -32.43
C GLN A 641 20.80 -4.59 -32.04
N ARG A 642 21.90 -4.72 -32.79
CA ARG A 642 22.90 -5.77 -32.58
C ARG A 642 23.32 -5.94 -31.11
N PRO A 643 23.64 -4.89 -30.34
CA PRO A 643 24.01 -5.06 -28.93
C PRO A 643 22.88 -5.68 -28.07
N ALA A 644 21.62 -5.34 -28.35
CA ALA A 644 20.47 -5.93 -27.67
C ALA A 644 20.24 -7.39 -28.10
N ALA A 645 20.39 -7.70 -29.39
CA ALA A 645 20.31 -9.08 -29.89
C ALA A 645 21.41 -9.98 -29.31
N GLU A 646 22.64 -9.48 -29.20
CA GLU A 646 23.76 -10.18 -28.59
C GLU A 646 23.57 -10.38 -27.07
N ALA A 647 22.98 -9.41 -26.38
CA ALA A 647 22.58 -9.54 -24.98
C ALA A 647 21.50 -10.62 -24.80
N LEU A 648 20.46 -10.60 -25.64
CA LEU A 648 19.43 -11.63 -25.66
C LEU A 648 20.01 -13.03 -25.97
N ALA A 649 21.03 -13.12 -26.83
CA ALA A 649 21.71 -14.37 -27.12
C ALA A 649 22.47 -14.94 -25.92
N ARG A 650 23.10 -14.08 -25.09
CA ARG A 650 23.75 -14.53 -23.84
C ARG A 650 22.73 -15.02 -22.81
N ALA A 651 21.61 -14.30 -22.63
CA ALA A 651 20.50 -14.76 -21.81
C ALA A 651 19.93 -16.11 -22.30
N ALA A 652 19.79 -16.28 -23.61
CA ALA A 652 19.32 -17.53 -24.22
C ALA A 652 20.28 -18.70 -23.95
N GLN A 653 21.59 -18.47 -23.98
CA GLN A 653 22.59 -19.49 -23.64
C GLN A 653 22.47 -19.92 -22.17
N GLN A 654 22.22 -19.00 -21.25
CA GLN A 654 21.96 -19.31 -19.84
C GLN A 654 20.69 -20.17 -19.70
N LEU A 655 19.59 -19.80 -20.34
CA LEU A 655 18.32 -20.54 -20.29
C LEU A 655 18.41 -21.95 -20.89
N GLN A 656 19.24 -22.15 -21.91
CA GLN A 656 19.45 -23.48 -22.49
C GLN A 656 20.02 -24.48 -21.48
N THR A 657 20.87 -24.00 -20.55
CA THR A 657 21.38 -24.87 -19.46
C THR A 657 20.29 -25.31 -18.50
N LEU A 658 19.15 -24.61 -18.49
CA LEU A 658 17.96 -24.89 -17.69
C LEU A 658 16.86 -25.59 -18.50
N GLY A 659 17.07 -25.86 -19.80
CA GLY A 659 16.10 -26.53 -20.66
C GLY A 659 15.05 -25.62 -21.31
N TYR A 660 15.25 -24.29 -21.29
CA TYR A 660 14.31 -23.32 -21.87
C TYR A 660 14.87 -22.59 -23.09
N GLY A 661 13.96 -22.15 -23.97
CA GLY A 661 14.24 -21.21 -25.05
C GLY A 661 13.26 -20.03 -25.02
N PHE A 662 13.55 -19.01 -25.82
CA PHE A 662 12.69 -17.84 -25.96
C PHE A 662 11.64 -18.01 -27.06
N LEU A 663 10.41 -17.62 -26.76
CA LEU A 663 9.33 -17.42 -27.73
C LEU A 663 9.04 -15.92 -27.83
N VAL A 664 9.42 -15.32 -28.96
CA VAL A 664 9.28 -13.86 -29.18
C VAL A 664 7.92 -13.55 -29.79
N HIS A 665 7.19 -12.63 -29.15
CA HIS A 665 5.89 -12.11 -29.58
C HIS A 665 5.96 -10.79 -30.34
N ASP A 666 6.89 -9.92 -29.95
CA ASP A 666 7.22 -8.70 -30.69
C ASP A 666 8.68 -8.26 -30.42
N ALA A 667 9.25 -7.45 -31.31
CA ALA A 667 10.59 -6.88 -31.17
C ALA A 667 10.63 -5.49 -31.82
N TYR A 668 11.53 -5.23 -32.78
CA TYR A 668 11.47 -4.01 -33.57
C TYR A 668 10.10 -3.81 -34.23
N ARG A 669 9.39 -2.75 -33.84
CA ARG A 669 8.11 -2.33 -34.40
C ARG A 669 8.35 -1.08 -35.24
N PRO A 670 8.08 -1.08 -36.56
CA PRO A 670 8.16 0.14 -37.35
C PRO A 670 7.20 1.21 -36.80
N TRP A 671 7.61 2.48 -36.78
CA TRP A 671 6.81 3.57 -36.21
C TRP A 671 5.38 3.66 -36.76
N TYR A 672 5.18 3.40 -38.06
CA TYR A 672 3.84 3.43 -38.66
C TYR A 672 2.90 2.40 -38.01
N VAL A 673 3.41 1.30 -37.46
CA VAL A 673 2.60 0.30 -36.75
C VAL A 673 2.17 0.82 -35.38
N THR A 674 3.04 1.52 -34.66
CA THR A 674 2.64 2.25 -33.43
C THR A 674 1.52 3.25 -33.74
N LYS A 675 1.60 3.93 -34.89
CA LYS A 675 0.52 4.82 -35.33
C LYS A 675 -0.78 4.09 -35.61
N ILE A 676 -0.75 2.91 -36.25
CA ILE A 676 -1.93 2.06 -36.44
C ILE A 676 -2.52 1.67 -35.07
N PHE A 677 -1.69 1.25 -34.12
CA PHE A 677 -2.14 0.87 -32.77
C PHE A 677 -2.87 2.02 -32.09
N TRP A 678 -2.27 3.21 -32.10
CA TRP A 678 -2.84 4.40 -31.49
C TRP A 678 -4.14 4.87 -32.15
N ASP A 679 -4.17 4.89 -33.48
CA ASP A 679 -5.33 5.35 -34.24
C ASP A 679 -6.48 4.34 -34.20
N ALA A 680 -6.19 3.04 -34.06
CA ALA A 680 -7.20 1.98 -33.92
C ALA A 680 -7.80 1.90 -32.51
N THR A 681 -7.05 2.28 -31.48
CA THR A 681 -7.42 2.08 -30.07
C THR A 681 -8.36 3.18 -29.56
N PRO A 682 -9.51 2.83 -28.94
CA PRO A 682 -10.41 3.79 -28.30
C PRO A 682 -9.72 4.66 -27.25
N ALA A 683 -10.18 5.89 -27.07
CA ALA A 683 -9.52 6.90 -26.23
C ALA A 683 -9.30 6.45 -24.77
N ASP A 684 -10.24 5.72 -24.18
CA ASP A 684 -10.16 5.17 -22.82
C ASP A 684 -9.17 4.00 -22.68
N LYS A 685 -8.72 3.41 -23.80
CA LYS A 685 -7.76 2.31 -23.85
C LYS A 685 -6.39 2.73 -24.36
N LYS A 686 -6.20 4.00 -24.74
CA LYS A 686 -4.90 4.51 -25.22
C LYS A 686 -3.79 4.43 -24.17
N ILE A 687 -4.12 4.25 -22.90
CA ILE A 687 -3.14 3.97 -21.84
C ILE A 687 -2.32 2.68 -22.07
N PHE A 688 -2.83 1.75 -22.90
CA PHE A 688 -2.17 0.47 -23.20
C PHE A 688 -1.37 0.48 -24.51
N VAL A 689 -1.31 1.60 -25.23
CA VAL A 689 -0.56 1.71 -26.50
C VAL A 689 0.29 2.98 -26.51
N ALA A 690 1.50 2.90 -27.06
CA ALA A 690 2.42 4.04 -27.10
C ALA A 690 1.89 5.19 -27.98
N ASP A 691 2.06 6.43 -27.51
CA ASP A 691 1.76 7.63 -28.31
C ASP A 691 2.79 7.76 -29.46
N PRO A 692 2.35 7.74 -30.73
CA PRO A 692 3.25 7.85 -31.87
C PRO A 692 4.00 9.20 -31.93
N ASN A 693 3.53 10.24 -31.24
CA ASN A 693 4.25 11.53 -31.16
C ASN A 693 5.51 11.43 -30.30
N GLU A 694 5.58 10.48 -29.37
CA GLU A 694 6.76 10.21 -28.53
C GLU A 694 7.60 9.05 -29.08
N GLY A 695 6.96 8.19 -29.89
CA GLY A 695 7.52 6.92 -30.35
C GLY A 695 7.60 5.89 -29.20
N SER A 696 8.16 4.72 -29.50
CA SER A 696 8.35 3.65 -28.50
C SER A 696 9.75 3.07 -28.53
N ARG A 697 10.13 2.34 -27.48
CA ARG A 697 11.41 1.60 -27.45
C ARG A 697 11.45 0.50 -28.51
N HIS A 698 10.30 -0.09 -28.86
CA HIS A 698 10.19 -0.97 -30.02
C HIS A 698 10.57 -0.26 -31.32
N ASN A 699 10.18 1.01 -31.51
CA ASN A 699 10.56 1.78 -32.71
C ASN A 699 12.06 2.05 -32.81
N ARG A 700 12.80 1.91 -31.71
CA ARG A 700 14.26 2.09 -31.66
C ARG A 700 15.00 0.76 -31.84
N GLY A 701 14.28 -0.36 -31.91
CA GLY A 701 14.86 -1.72 -31.97
C GLY A 701 15.49 -2.17 -30.66
N CYS A 702 15.05 -1.59 -29.53
CA CYS A 702 15.61 -1.84 -28.21
C CYS A 702 14.58 -2.39 -27.21
N ALA A 703 13.39 -2.80 -27.67
CA ALA A 703 12.43 -3.51 -26.85
C ALA A 703 12.06 -4.85 -27.47
N VAL A 704 11.78 -5.83 -26.62
CA VAL A 704 11.36 -7.17 -27.01
C VAL A 704 10.26 -7.67 -26.08
N ASP A 705 9.21 -8.22 -26.67
CA ASP A 705 8.12 -8.88 -25.98
C ASP A 705 8.28 -10.38 -26.15
N LEU A 706 8.41 -11.11 -25.05
CA LEU A 706 8.68 -12.54 -25.12
C LEU A 706 8.26 -13.32 -23.88
N THR A 707 8.15 -14.63 -24.06
CA THR A 707 7.97 -15.62 -23.00
C THR A 707 8.98 -16.76 -23.14
N LEU A 708 8.91 -17.73 -22.24
CA LEU A 708 9.71 -18.94 -22.25
C LEU A 708 8.94 -20.10 -22.90
N TYR A 709 9.66 -21.03 -23.52
CA TYR A 709 9.13 -22.33 -23.89
C TYR A 709 10.09 -23.45 -23.47
N ASP A 710 9.56 -24.63 -23.18
CA ASP A 710 10.33 -25.81 -22.81
C ASP A 710 10.98 -26.43 -24.06
N LEU A 711 12.30 -26.62 -24.06
CA LEU A 711 13.04 -27.14 -25.22
C LEU A 711 12.70 -28.60 -25.56
N LYS A 712 12.22 -29.38 -24.59
CA LYS A 712 11.92 -30.80 -24.75
C LYS A 712 10.53 -31.03 -25.32
N THR A 713 9.52 -30.31 -24.82
CA THR A 713 8.11 -30.43 -25.24
C THR A 713 7.79 -29.47 -26.37
N GLY A 714 8.52 -28.35 -26.46
CA GLY A 714 8.25 -27.26 -27.37
C GLY A 714 7.10 -26.36 -26.95
N THR A 715 6.51 -26.58 -25.77
CA THR A 715 5.33 -25.89 -25.24
C THR A 715 5.71 -24.57 -24.55
N GLU A 716 4.91 -23.53 -24.78
CA GLU A 716 4.98 -22.24 -24.08
C GLU A 716 4.75 -22.43 -22.57
N LEU A 717 5.54 -21.75 -21.74
CA LEU A 717 5.35 -21.76 -20.29
C LEU A 717 4.14 -20.89 -19.92
N ALA A 718 3.28 -21.42 -19.06
CA ALA A 718 2.18 -20.65 -18.52
C ALA A 718 2.71 -19.64 -17.50
N MET A 719 2.37 -18.36 -17.71
CA MET A 719 2.70 -17.27 -16.79
C MET A 719 1.46 -16.85 -15.98
N THR A 720 1.57 -15.80 -15.18
CA THR A 720 0.44 -15.33 -14.34
C THR A 720 -0.72 -14.77 -15.13
N GLY A 721 -0.45 -14.19 -16.30
CA GLY A 721 -1.41 -13.72 -17.31
C GLY A 721 -0.93 -14.10 -18.72
N GLY A 722 -1.77 -13.91 -19.74
CA GLY A 722 -1.39 -14.10 -21.15
C GLY A 722 -0.69 -12.88 -21.74
N TYR A 723 0.04 -13.06 -22.85
CA TYR A 723 0.57 -11.94 -23.64
C TYR A 723 -0.55 -11.00 -24.11
N ASP A 724 -0.33 -9.69 -24.06
CA ASP A 724 -1.28 -8.61 -24.40
C ASP A 724 -2.57 -8.63 -23.53
N GLU A 725 -2.59 -9.33 -22.39
CA GLU A 725 -3.70 -9.26 -21.43
C GLU A 725 -3.77 -7.84 -20.82
N MET A 726 -4.95 -7.23 -20.81
CA MET A 726 -5.18 -5.90 -20.23
C MET A 726 -5.76 -5.99 -18.82
N SER A 727 -5.06 -6.69 -17.93
CA SER A 727 -5.42 -6.87 -16.52
C SER A 727 -4.18 -6.75 -15.62
N GLU A 728 -4.37 -6.65 -14.31
CA GLU A 728 -3.28 -6.63 -13.32
C GLU A 728 -2.41 -7.90 -13.38
N ARG A 729 -2.93 -9.01 -13.91
CA ARG A 729 -2.17 -10.27 -14.09
C ARG A 729 -0.97 -10.12 -15.03
N SER A 730 -0.98 -9.06 -15.83
CA SER A 730 0.11 -8.67 -16.73
C SER A 730 1.27 -8.00 -16.01
N TYR A 731 1.11 -7.58 -14.76
CA TYR A 731 2.17 -6.85 -14.07
C TYR A 731 3.31 -7.78 -13.66
N ALA A 732 4.54 -7.25 -13.72
CA ALA A 732 5.76 -7.99 -13.39
C ALA A 732 5.79 -8.43 -11.91
N SER A 733 5.09 -7.70 -11.05
CA SER A 733 4.96 -7.93 -9.60
C SER A 733 3.66 -8.61 -9.18
N TYR A 734 2.76 -8.97 -10.11
CA TYR A 734 1.44 -9.53 -9.78
C TYR A 734 1.54 -10.71 -8.80
N PRO A 735 0.84 -10.68 -7.64
CA PRO A 735 1.06 -11.64 -6.55
C PRO A 735 0.38 -12.99 -6.77
N GLY A 736 -0.66 -13.08 -7.60
CA GLY A 736 -1.49 -14.28 -7.73
C GLY A 736 -0.85 -15.46 -8.50
N GLY A 737 -1.68 -16.45 -8.83
CA GLY A 737 -1.29 -17.64 -9.61
C GLY A 737 -0.60 -18.75 -8.79
N THR A 738 0.08 -19.66 -9.48
CA THR A 738 0.85 -20.76 -8.89
C THR A 738 2.30 -20.35 -8.61
N SER A 739 2.96 -21.10 -7.72
CA SER A 739 4.40 -20.95 -7.48
C SER A 739 5.21 -21.13 -8.77
N LEU A 740 4.80 -22.03 -9.67
CA LEU A 740 5.49 -22.25 -10.94
C LEU A 740 5.37 -21.03 -11.87
N GLN A 741 4.17 -20.48 -12.04
CA GLN A 741 3.96 -19.28 -12.87
C GLN A 741 4.80 -18.09 -12.38
N ARG A 742 4.83 -17.86 -11.06
CA ARG A 742 5.65 -16.79 -10.48
C ARG A 742 7.15 -17.08 -10.60
N PHE A 743 7.56 -18.33 -10.43
CA PHE A 743 8.95 -18.77 -10.61
C PHE A 743 9.42 -18.55 -12.05
N ASP A 744 8.63 -18.98 -13.04
CA ASP A 744 8.96 -18.87 -14.46
C ASP A 744 9.02 -17.39 -14.90
N ARG A 745 8.11 -16.54 -14.41
CA ARG A 745 8.14 -15.08 -14.61
C ARG A 745 9.39 -14.45 -14.00
N ALA A 746 9.73 -14.81 -12.77
CA ALA A 746 10.92 -14.31 -12.09
C ALA A 746 12.22 -14.80 -12.77
N LEU A 747 12.24 -16.04 -13.27
CA LEU A 747 13.35 -16.58 -14.05
C LEU A 747 13.58 -15.76 -15.31
N LEU A 748 12.53 -15.52 -16.11
CA LEU A 748 12.56 -14.70 -17.32
C LEU A 748 13.13 -13.30 -17.04
N ARG A 749 12.57 -12.63 -16.02
CA ARG A 749 13.03 -11.30 -15.60
C ARG A 749 14.51 -11.30 -15.23
N ARG A 750 14.93 -12.22 -14.36
CA ARG A 750 16.31 -12.29 -13.85
C ARG A 750 17.34 -12.45 -14.97
N VAL A 751 17.15 -13.41 -15.88
CA VAL A 751 18.14 -13.69 -16.95
C VAL A 751 18.27 -12.53 -17.95
N LEU A 752 17.19 -11.77 -18.18
CA LEU A 752 17.23 -10.60 -19.05
C LEU A 752 17.84 -9.39 -18.34
N GLU A 753 17.50 -9.15 -17.07
CA GLU A 753 18.07 -8.05 -16.30
C GLU A 753 19.59 -8.21 -16.06
N GLU A 754 20.07 -9.44 -15.85
CA GLU A 754 21.52 -9.76 -15.80
C GLU A 754 22.25 -9.33 -17.08
N GLU A 755 21.56 -9.26 -18.22
CA GLU A 755 22.11 -8.89 -19.53
C GLU A 755 21.80 -7.44 -19.95
N GLY A 756 21.28 -6.62 -19.03
CA GLY A 756 21.08 -5.18 -19.23
C GLY A 756 19.74 -4.80 -19.86
N PHE A 757 18.75 -5.68 -19.77
CA PHE A 757 17.35 -5.32 -19.99
C PHE A 757 16.68 -4.83 -18.69
N ALA A 758 15.55 -4.15 -18.82
CA ALA A 758 14.66 -3.80 -17.72
C ALA A 758 13.23 -4.18 -18.10
N VAL A 759 12.52 -4.88 -17.21
CA VAL A 759 11.11 -5.21 -17.43
C VAL A 759 10.25 -3.95 -17.32
N TYR A 760 9.22 -3.84 -18.15
CA TYR A 760 8.18 -2.83 -17.94
C TYR A 760 7.20 -3.33 -16.87
N GLN A 761 7.02 -2.56 -15.80
CA GLN A 761 6.31 -3.02 -14.59
C GLN A 761 4.88 -3.53 -14.85
N TYR A 762 4.19 -3.00 -15.87
CA TYR A 762 2.82 -3.37 -16.20
C TYR A 762 2.70 -4.53 -17.20
N GLU A 763 3.83 -5.00 -17.76
CA GLU A 763 3.87 -6.04 -18.79
C GLU A 763 5.05 -6.98 -18.53
N TRP A 764 4.80 -8.11 -17.87
CA TRP A 764 5.83 -9.07 -17.46
C TRP A 764 6.63 -9.64 -18.64
N TRP A 765 6.12 -9.53 -19.86
CA TRP A 765 6.73 -9.99 -21.11
C TRP A 765 7.60 -8.93 -21.80
N HIS A 766 7.48 -7.66 -21.44
CA HIS A 766 8.11 -6.54 -22.17
C HIS A 766 9.42 -6.11 -21.53
N PHE A 767 10.49 -6.08 -22.34
CA PHE A 767 11.84 -5.78 -21.86
C PHE A 767 12.54 -4.72 -22.70
N ASP A 768 12.96 -3.64 -22.04
CA ASP A 768 13.72 -2.52 -22.61
C ASP A 768 15.23 -2.72 -22.42
N TYR A 769 16.01 -2.66 -23.50
CA TYR A 769 17.46 -2.68 -23.43
C TYR A 769 18.00 -1.30 -23.01
N ARG A 770 18.90 -1.27 -22.02
CA ARG A 770 19.45 -0.05 -21.36
C ARG A 770 19.90 1.09 -22.29
N ASP A 771 20.35 0.78 -23.51
CA ASP A 771 20.88 1.78 -24.46
C ASP A 771 19.80 2.38 -25.37
N TRP A 772 18.50 2.12 -25.15
CA TRP A 772 17.42 2.53 -26.06
C TRP A 772 17.43 4.02 -26.40
N GLN A 773 17.80 4.89 -25.45
CA GLN A 773 17.87 6.35 -25.63
C GLN A 773 18.94 6.80 -26.64
N GLN A 774 19.86 5.91 -27.01
CA GLN A 774 20.98 6.21 -27.91
C GLN A 774 20.68 5.92 -29.38
N TYR A 775 19.50 5.39 -29.69
CA TYR A 775 19.07 5.05 -31.06
C TYR A 775 17.85 5.89 -31.47
N PRO A 776 17.71 6.28 -32.75
CA PRO A 776 16.58 7.08 -33.21
C PRO A 776 15.29 6.25 -33.34
N ILE A 777 14.15 6.91 -33.43
CA ILE A 777 12.87 6.31 -33.87
C ILE A 777 13.02 5.91 -35.34
N LEU A 778 12.86 4.62 -35.62
CA LEU A 778 12.97 4.06 -36.96
C LEU A 778 11.59 3.76 -37.55
N ASN A 779 11.49 3.85 -38.88
CA ASN A 779 10.28 3.51 -39.64
C ASN A 779 10.60 2.60 -40.83
N LEU A 780 11.55 1.68 -40.66
CA LEU A 780 11.96 0.72 -41.68
C LEU A 780 10.98 -0.45 -41.72
N THR A 781 10.51 -0.85 -42.90
CA THR A 781 9.67 -2.05 -43.04
C THR A 781 10.51 -3.32 -42.93
N PHE A 782 9.88 -4.46 -42.63
CA PHE A 782 10.60 -5.74 -42.51
C PHE A 782 11.21 -6.18 -43.85
N GLU A 783 10.60 -5.81 -44.97
CA GLU A 783 11.07 -6.04 -46.33
C GLU A 783 12.40 -5.32 -46.55
N GLN A 784 12.46 -4.03 -46.20
CA GLN A 784 13.68 -3.20 -46.29
C GLN A 784 14.83 -3.77 -45.46
N LEU A 785 14.53 -4.42 -44.34
CA LEU A 785 15.52 -5.09 -43.49
C LEU A 785 15.96 -6.44 -44.08
N SER A 786 15.03 -7.23 -44.62
CA SER A 786 15.29 -8.59 -45.11
C SER A 786 16.06 -8.68 -46.44
N ASP A 787 15.96 -7.66 -47.30
CA ASP A 787 16.65 -7.62 -48.60
C ASP A 787 18.12 -7.14 -48.50
N SER A 788 18.58 -6.81 -47.28
CA SER A 788 19.91 -6.27 -47.01
C SER A 788 21.01 -7.34 -46.96
N ARG A 789 21.19 -8.12 -48.04
CA ARG A 789 22.52 -8.67 -48.41
C ARG A 789 23.47 -7.58 -48.96
N SER A 790 23.20 -6.32 -48.68
CA SER A 790 23.89 -5.15 -49.23
C SER A 790 24.27 -4.12 -48.14
N GLN A 791 24.80 -4.56 -47.00
CA GLN A 791 25.48 -3.68 -46.02
C GLN A 791 26.82 -3.09 -46.55
N SER A 792 26.87 -2.63 -47.81
CA SER A 792 28.03 -1.90 -48.36
C SER A 792 27.68 -0.60 -49.10
N LYS A 793 26.42 -0.14 -49.09
CA LYS A 793 26.01 1.03 -49.90
C LYS A 793 25.51 2.27 -49.16
N PHE A 794 25.39 2.24 -47.83
CA PHE A 794 25.07 3.46 -47.06
C PHE A 794 26.30 4.23 -46.54
N ASN A 795 27.51 3.75 -46.84
CA ASN A 795 28.77 4.44 -46.51
C ASN A 795 29.44 5.03 -47.76
N ARG A 796 28.93 6.17 -48.26
CA ARG A 796 29.78 7.17 -48.94
C ARG A 796 29.24 8.58 -48.67
N PRO A 797 30.01 9.44 -47.99
CA PRO A 797 29.86 10.87 -48.15
C PRO A 797 30.47 11.26 -49.50
N ASP A 798 29.68 11.86 -50.38
CA ASP A 798 30.22 12.56 -51.55
C ASP A 798 30.84 13.89 -51.11
N SER A 799 31.92 14.25 -51.82
CA SER A 799 32.77 15.45 -51.71
C SER A 799 33.86 15.43 -50.63
N VAL A 800 35.12 15.27 -51.05
CA VAL A 800 36.17 16.31 -51.04
C VAL A 800 37.27 15.90 -52.03
N SER A 801 37.63 16.85 -52.90
CA SER A 801 38.71 16.82 -53.88
C SER A 801 40.09 17.03 -53.24
N ASP A 802 41.08 16.28 -53.73
CA ASP A 802 42.53 16.50 -53.81
C ASP A 802 43.29 17.38 -52.80
N THR A 803 44.24 16.70 -52.15
CA THR A 803 45.62 17.09 -51.80
C THR A 803 45.91 18.22 -50.81
N ASP A 804 46.51 17.86 -49.66
CA ASP A 804 47.71 18.51 -49.11
C ASP A 804 48.47 17.53 -48.17
N PRO A 805 49.72 17.11 -48.48
CA PRO A 805 50.52 16.28 -47.61
C PRO A 805 51.55 17.12 -46.84
N SER A 806 51.20 17.58 -45.64
CA SER A 806 52.22 17.98 -44.67
C SER A 806 51.73 17.85 -43.22
N LEU A 807 52.33 16.89 -42.50
CA LEU A 807 52.86 16.99 -41.12
C LEU A 807 52.85 15.63 -40.42
N LEU A 808 53.91 14.87 -40.72
CA LEU A 808 54.51 13.91 -39.81
C LEU A 808 55.17 14.68 -38.64
N ALA A 809 54.86 14.32 -37.38
CA ALA A 809 55.82 13.76 -36.42
C ALA A 809 55.41 13.94 -34.94
N ALA A 810 55.78 12.90 -34.16
CA ALA A 810 55.84 12.76 -32.70
C ALA A 810 54.51 12.46 -31.99
N GLY A 811 54.34 11.36 -31.24
CA GLY A 811 55.29 10.33 -30.82
C GLY A 811 54.55 9.22 -30.05
N THR A 812 55.00 8.00 -30.27
CA THR A 812 54.62 6.76 -29.60
C THR A 812 55.01 6.74 -28.12
N GLN A 813 54.07 6.35 -27.24
CA GLN A 813 54.40 5.58 -26.04
C GLN A 813 53.35 4.49 -25.81
N GLN A 814 53.74 3.25 -26.13
CA GLN A 814 53.12 2.04 -25.61
C GLN A 814 53.53 1.85 -24.15
N ARG A 815 52.57 1.55 -23.27
CA ARG A 815 52.79 0.68 -22.11
C ARG A 815 51.73 -0.40 -22.08
N LYS A 816 52.19 -1.62 -22.34
CA LYS A 816 51.59 -2.91 -21.95
C LYS A 816 51.67 -3.10 -20.43
N VAL A 817 51.01 -4.18 -19.98
CA VAL A 817 51.19 -4.95 -18.72
C VAL A 817 50.16 -4.57 -17.65
N SER A 818 49.42 -5.47 -17.00
CA SER A 818 49.14 -6.91 -17.14
C SER A 818 47.96 -7.24 -16.20
N TRP A 819 47.19 -8.27 -16.52
CA TRP A 819 46.22 -8.87 -15.60
C TRP A 819 46.93 -9.77 -14.60
N SER A 820 46.64 -9.60 -13.30
CA SER A 820 46.92 -10.59 -12.26
C SER A 820 45.68 -10.81 -11.41
N SER A 821 45.34 -12.09 -11.29
CA SER A 821 44.50 -12.75 -10.30
C SER A 821 44.78 -12.32 -8.85
N TYR A 822 43.75 -12.28 -8.00
CA TYR A 822 43.60 -13.07 -6.76
C TYR A 822 42.47 -12.49 -5.88
N ASP A 823 41.67 -13.40 -5.31
CA ASP A 823 41.02 -13.40 -4.00
C ASP A 823 40.41 -12.08 -3.48
N TYR A 824 39.07 -11.97 -3.49
CA TYR A 824 38.15 -12.35 -2.41
C TYR A 824 36.70 -12.22 -2.90
#